data_AF-A0A957DX49-F1
#
_entry.id   AF-A0A957DX49-F1
#
_cell.length_a   1.000
_cell.length_b   1.000
_cell.length_c   1.000
_cell.angle_alpha   90.00
_cell.angle_beta   90.00
_cell.angle_gamma   90.00
#
_symmetry.space_group_name_H-M   'P 1'
#
loop_
_entity.id
_entity.type
_entity.pdbx_description
1 polymer ?
#
loop_
_entity_poly.entity_id
_entity_poly.type
_entity_poly.pdbx_seq_one_letter_code
_entity_poly.pdbx_strand_id
1 'polypeptide(L)'
;MNIQRMSIQRMVIQTKLTPPLPAQHTLARTRLTQRLLQARNYRLTIVQAGAGYGKSTALAALASQDIPLLWYHLDREDAEPIRFLLYVLQGLTQILPDFSQTPLALWEQWEQTTRPFPGELIIDTLTNELSRHSEEIFFVMDDAHMVNNTAVTCNLLSRLINHAPSNLHVLLSTRYPMQLEQLVTWRLRGNLLEISQAELAFTPAEINLLYAQQYELPLTSDQSQLLASKSEGWPMVLPLVRQNIQFGHAASVPDALEQLSGSASDLFTFLGQEVLEQQPEAVQRFLRETAVLDQLTPQLCDCIRGQKNSAEIIAYLQANGLFVTGIGTTTAESGVRYHHLFRDLLRNQLSQKTLCVLHQQAADCYFAQDAIETAVAHYIAAQNYVAAAEILAQHGRRFVAGGQLDMLAGHIGSFPPDILLQYPALFVHLGDVARLHSRFDAALRWYQQAEERFRTLEDLPGLGQALRGQARIYLDTVNPAAAEKLLTEALRISDGQPDRASRARLLDLLAENLINQGRMGAAQEFRQEADTLRKQESDEVAMPLRLMLRTGRLAKAKRRLEAMAAAESEQPVMQPRAHRETLLLLALIYAFFGEQEMALTTAVAGTSRGKTLDAPFITAVGWMRQGHAWLLLKNQDGYQQAAMAFQHAIQISEEIQASRLKVEAYWGLCQAHGFRGQLGQAESLAADGVTLAQQAGDEWVTACIYTTLGAAYLLGERYDQAATSLNQASASFLACSDTHGTAVVLLWRCLLWHKINDVARLQRDIDDLLQLVRDHDYTFLFTHKTLLGPPQPRSLIPLLLYARNHNSHYTAFASGLLDTLGLSQLEFHPGYQLRVQTLGPFRLWHDAVEIPAKAWQRKKARQLFQLFLTYRRATLHREQIVEMLWPELDPENAQRDFKIAYNVLCRVLEPDRPRNTPSAYILRDGSRYGLRPGADMWFDTAVFDQLITTADQLLHHNPTAAGEHYQRALALYMGAYLQEYPYEEWANQERTRLNNRYIRAAERLARALLQANETEKAIEVCQELLSQDNCWEPAYQILIRAHTQTGNHTQAIRIYHQCVENLQHELGVNPSLETISLYQELLLSN
;
A
#
# COMPACT_ATOMS: atom_id res chain seq x y z
N MET A 1 -44.19 72.81 25.89
CA MET A 1 -43.54 71.80 25.02
C MET A 1 -42.01 71.69 25.18
N ASN A 2 -41.25 72.74 25.55
CA ASN A 2 -39.78 72.63 25.69
C ASN A 2 -39.22 72.10 27.04
N ILE A 3 -40.04 71.92 28.08
CA ILE A 3 -39.55 71.45 29.40
C ILE A 3 -39.57 69.92 29.54
N GLN A 4 -40.47 69.21 28.83
CA GLN A 4 -40.50 67.72 28.83
C GLN A 4 -39.40 67.10 27.95
N ARG A 5 -39.01 67.75 26.83
CA ARG A 5 -37.89 67.31 25.97
C ARG A 5 -36.56 67.13 26.72
N MET A 6 -36.32 67.92 27.78
CA MET A 6 -35.10 67.83 28.59
C MET A 6 -35.10 66.66 29.60
N SER A 7 -36.24 66.04 29.90
CA SER A 7 -36.35 64.94 30.87
C SER A 7 -35.98 63.59 30.27
N ILE A 8 -36.34 63.34 29.01
CA ILE A 8 -36.13 62.04 28.34
C ILE A 8 -34.67 61.87 27.92
N GLN A 9 -34.01 62.94 27.47
CA GLN A 9 -32.56 62.93 27.20
C GLN A 9 -31.70 62.63 28.44
N ARG A 10 -32.25 62.75 29.67
CA ARG A 10 -31.56 62.39 30.92
C ARG A 10 -31.69 60.90 31.30
N MET A 11 -32.58 60.13 30.67
CA MET A 11 -32.78 58.70 30.96
C MET A 11 -32.00 57.76 30.03
N VAL A 12 -31.46 58.27 28.91
CA VAL A 12 -30.70 57.50 27.92
C VAL A 12 -29.21 57.73 28.08
N ILE A 13 -28.48 56.63 28.27
CA ILE A 13 -27.02 56.63 28.32
C ILE A 13 -26.48 56.66 26.89
N GLN A 14 -25.93 57.80 26.47
CA GLN A 14 -25.43 58.04 25.11
C GLN A 14 -24.35 57.04 24.67
N THR A 15 -23.50 56.60 25.59
CA THR A 15 -22.46 55.61 25.29
C THR A 15 -23.00 54.23 24.94
N LYS A 16 -24.26 53.91 25.31
CA LYS A 16 -24.93 52.67 24.86
C LYS A 16 -25.33 52.72 23.38
N LEU A 17 -25.43 53.91 22.80
CA LEU A 17 -25.82 54.14 21.41
C LEU A 17 -24.64 54.44 20.47
N THR A 18 -23.42 54.40 21.00
CA THR A 18 -22.20 54.68 20.24
C THR A 18 -21.44 53.37 19.98
N PRO A 19 -20.98 53.09 18.75
CA PRO A 19 -20.13 51.94 18.48
C PRO A 19 -18.81 52.04 19.26
N PRO A 20 -18.22 50.91 19.68
CA PRO A 20 -16.94 50.94 20.39
C PRO A 20 -15.82 51.43 19.48
N LEU A 21 -14.92 52.27 20.02
CA LEU A 21 -13.73 52.73 19.30
C LEU A 21 -12.79 51.54 19.01
N PRO A 22 -12.28 51.39 17.78
CA PRO A 22 -11.28 50.37 17.46
C PRO A 22 -10.03 50.55 18.32
N ALA A 23 -9.52 49.46 18.89
CA ALA A 23 -8.26 49.47 19.63
C ALA A 23 -7.07 49.72 18.68
N GLN A 24 -5.98 50.29 19.20
CA GLN A 24 -4.77 50.68 18.43
C GLN A 24 -4.11 49.54 17.62
N HIS A 25 -4.41 48.28 17.92
CA HIS A 25 -3.85 47.09 17.26
C HIS A 25 -4.91 46.21 16.58
N THR A 26 -5.99 46.81 16.09
CA THR A 26 -7.07 46.07 15.41
C THR A 26 -6.69 45.78 13.96
N LEU A 27 -6.64 44.49 13.56
CA LEU A 27 -6.43 44.10 12.17
C LEU A 27 -7.71 44.28 11.33
N ALA A 28 -7.60 44.93 10.18
CA ALA A 28 -8.66 44.96 9.17
C ALA A 28 -8.82 43.59 8.51
N ARG A 29 -9.94 42.90 8.77
CA ARG A 29 -10.23 41.56 8.25
C ARG A 29 -11.14 41.67 7.03
N THR A 30 -10.56 41.83 5.84
CA THR A 30 -11.31 42.05 4.58
C THR A 30 -12.36 40.96 4.33
N ARG A 31 -12.01 39.69 4.53
CA ARG A 31 -12.94 38.55 4.38
C ARG A 31 -14.17 38.69 5.27
N LEU A 32 -13.97 38.97 6.55
CA LEU A 32 -15.06 39.09 7.53
C LEU A 32 -15.89 40.36 7.29
N THR A 33 -15.24 41.47 6.93
CA THR A 33 -15.91 42.74 6.62
C THR A 33 -16.80 42.59 5.38
N GLN A 34 -16.29 41.96 4.31
CA GLN A 34 -17.08 41.65 3.11
C GLN A 34 -18.25 40.72 3.43
N ARG A 35 -18.07 39.75 4.33
CA ARG A 35 -19.15 38.86 4.79
C ARG A 35 -20.22 39.63 5.55
N LEU A 36 -19.84 40.52 6.47
CA LEU A 36 -20.77 41.38 7.20
C LEU A 36 -21.51 42.37 6.29
N LEU A 37 -20.85 42.90 5.26
CA LEU A 37 -21.48 43.77 4.26
C LEU A 37 -22.57 43.06 3.44
N GLN A 38 -22.59 41.73 3.41
CA GLN A 38 -23.72 41.00 2.80
C GLN A 38 -25.01 41.16 3.60
N ALA A 39 -24.96 41.64 4.85
CA ALA A 39 -26.14 41.93 5.67
C ALA A 39 -27.15 42.85 4.96
N ARG A 40 -26.72 43.68 3.99
CA ARG A 40 -27.58 44.50 3.11
C ARG A 40 -28.61 43.69 2.32
N ASN A 41 -28.35 42.40 2.10
CA ASN A 41 -29.25 41.52 1.37
C ASN A 41 -30.21 40.75 2.28
N TYR A 42 -30.11 40.94 3.60
CA TYR A 42 -30.88 40.18 4.60
C TYR A 42 -31.61 41.12 5.54
N ARG A 43 -32.76 40.68 6.04
CA ARG A 43 -33.49 41.45 7.07
C ARG A 43 -32.83 41.31 8.44
N LEU A 44 -32.31 40.11 8.71
CA LEU A 44 -31.67 39.76 9.97
C LEU A 44 -30.30 39.15 9.71
N THR A 45 -29.30 39.62 10.43
CA THR A 45 -27.99 38.98 10.54
C THR A 45 -27.74 38.60 11.99
N ILE A 46 -27.36 37.34 12.25
CA ILE A 46 -26.97 36.88 13.59
C ILE A 46 -25.48 36.55 13.59
N VAL A 47 -24.73 37.25 14.43
CA VAL A 47 -23.32 37.01 14.72
C VAL A 47 -23.23 36.24 16.03
N GLN A 48 -23.02 34.92 15.93
CA GLN A 48 -23.05 34.00 17.07
C GLN A 48 -21.68 33.38 17.34
N ALA A 49 -21.12 33.70 18.51
CA ALA A 49 -19.89 33.09 19.02
C ALA A 49 -19.73 33.31 20.53
N GLY A 50 -18.92 32.47 21.17
CA GLY A 50 -18.56 32.62 22.59
C GLY A 50 -17.85 33.95 22.92
N ALA A 51 -17.50 34.12 24.20
CA ALA A 51 -16.74 35.28 24.65
C ALA A 51 -15.35 35.32 23.97
N GLY A 52 -14.82 36.51 23.72
CA GLY A 52 -13.47 36.66 23.16
C GLY A 52 -13.31 36.40 21.66
N TYR A 53 -14.37 36.05 20.92
CA TYR A 53 -14.31 35.89 19.47
C TYR A 53 -14.38 37.21 18.67
N GLY A 54 -14.35 38.36 19.35
CA GLY A 54 -14.29 39.66 18.68
C GLY A 54 -15.58 40.08 17.95
N LYS A 55 -16.76 39.59 18.36
CA LYS A 55 -18.07 39.94 17.74
C LYS A 55 -18.29 41.45 17.64
N SER A 56 -18.19 42.15 18.77
CA SER A 56 -18.34 43.61 18.85
C SER A 56 -17.31 44.34 18.00
N THR A 57 -16.06 43.87 18.00
CA THR A 57 -14.97 44.43 17.18
C THR A 57 -15.23 44.25 15.68
N ALA A 58 -15.76 43.09 15.28
CA ALA A 58 -16.10 42.80 13.89
C ALA A 58 -17.27 43.67 13.41
N LEU A 59 -18.31 43.83 14.23
CA LEU A 59 -19.47 44.68 13.92
C LEU A 59 -19.09 46.17 13.91
N ALA A 60 -18.21 46.62 14.80
CA ALA A 60 -17.73 48.00 14.84
C ALA A 60 -16.97 48.40 13.56
N ALA A 61 -16.40 47.43 12.83
CA ALA A 61 -15.79 47.70 11.52
C ALA A 61 -16.81 48.26 10.50
N LEU A 62 -18.11 47.99 10.68
CA LEU A 62 -19.16 48.57 9.84
C LEU A 62 -19.31 50.08 10.02
N ALA A 63 -18.86 50.66 11.14
CA ALA A 63 -18.90 52.11 11.37
C ALA A 63 -17.99 52.90 10.41
N SER A 64 -17.05 52.22 9.73
CA SER A 64 -16.18 52.80 8.71
C SER A 64 -16.83 52.87 7.31
N GLN A 65 -18.06 52.39 7.17
CA GLN A 65 -18.78 52.33 5.89
C GLN A 65 -19.72 53.52 5.74
N ASP A 66 -20.01 53.93 4.51
CA ASP A 66 -20.95 55.01 4.17
C ASP A 66 -22.42 54.55 4.30
N ILE A 67 -22.77 53.86 5.40
CA ILE A 67 -24.13 53.40 5.72
C ILE A 67 -24.46 53.87 7.14
N PRO A 68 -25.58 54.60 7.35
CA PRO A 68 -26.08 54.93 8.67
C PRO A 68 -26.11 53.71 9.62
N LEU A 69 -25.36 53.81 10.72
CA LEU A 69 -25.20 52.73 11.70
C LEU A 69 -25.81 53.14 13.04
N LEU A 70 -26.93 52.53 13.40
CA LEU A 70 -27.47 52.56 14.75
C LEU A 70 -26.82 51.45 15.57
N TRP A 71 -26.13 51.82 16.65
CA TRP A 71 -25.61 50.87 17.63
C TRP A 71 -26.47 50.87 18.89
N TYR A 72 -26.70 49.69 19.49
CA TYR A 72 -27.32 49.57 20.80
C TYR A 72 -26.65 48.45 21.60
N HIS A 73 -25.91 48.81 22.66
CA HIS A 73 -25.36 47.88 23.64
C HIS A 73 -26.45 47.44 24.63
N LEU A 74 -26.79 46.15 24.63
CA LEU A 74 -27.80 45.60 25.53
C LEU A 74 -27.18 45.09 26.84
N ASP A 75 -27.81 45.41 27.96
CA ASP A 75 -27.58 44.83 29.27
C ASP A 75 -28.86 44.19 29.83
N ARG A 76 -28.79 43.62 31.04
CA ARG A 76 -29.92 42.91 31.65
C ARG A 76 -31.12 43.83 31.93
N GLU A 77 -30.91 45.12 32.14
CA GLU A 77 -32.02 46.05 32.41
C GLU A 77 -32.83 46.34 31.15
N ASP A 78 -32.22 46.20 29.97
CA ASP A 78 -32.88 46.39 28.68
C ASP A 78 -33.78 45.20 28.29
N ALA A 79 -33.84 44.15 29.12
CA ALA A 79 -34.87 43.13 29.00
C ALA A 79 -36.27 43.71 29.28
N GLU A 80 -36.36 44.86 29.95
CA GLU A 80 -37.59 45.60 30.18
C GLU A 80 -38.08 46.30 28.89
N PRO A 81 -39.31 46.01 28.41
CA PRO A 81 -39.81 46.47 27.11
C PRO A 81 -39.85 47.99 26.89
N ILE A 82 -40.17 48.78 27.92
CA ILE A 82 -40.29 50.24 27.81
C ILE A 82 -38.92 50.85 27.56
N ARG A 83 -37.92 50.42 28.33
CA ARG A 83 -36.53 50.85 28.20
C ARG A 83 -35.94 50.42 26.86
N PHE A 84 -36.12 49.17 26.46
CA PHE A 84 -35.66 48.66 25.16
C PHE A 84 -36.12 49.57 24.00
N LEU A 85 -37.43 49.83 23.90
CA LEU A 85 -37.98 50.66 22.84
C LEU A 85 -37.55 52.12 22.94
N LEU A 86 -37.38 52.67 24.15
CA LEU A 86 -36.89 54.03 24.34
C LEU A 86 -35.48 54.22 23.72
N TYR A 87 -34.56 53.28 23.96
CA TYR A 87 -33.22 53.32 23.36
C TYR A 87 -33.26 53.14 21.83
N VAL A 88 -34.14 52.27 21.30
CA VAL A 88 -34.33 52.15 19.85
C VAL A 88 -34.80 53.46 19.23
N LEU A 89 -35.81 54.11 19.81
CA LEU A 89 -36.35 55.38 19.32
C LEU A 89 -35.31 56.50 19.39
N GLN A 90 -34.61 56.63 20.52
CA GLN A 90 -33.59 57.66 20.71
C GLN A 90 -32.41 57.46 19.76
N GLY A 91 -31.95 56.23 19.57
CA GLY A 91 -30.90 55.91 18.61
C GLY A 91 -31.27 56.26 17.17
N LEU A 92 -32.50 55.94 16.74
CA LEU A 92 -32.97 56.30 15.40
C LEU A 92 -33.05 57.81 15.20
N THR A 93 -33.50 58.58 16.21
CA THR A 93 -33.48 60.06 16.12
C THR A 93 -32.08 60.66 16.03
N GLN A 94 -31.03 59.94 16.44
CA GLN A 94 -29.65 60.43 16.34
C GLN A 94 -29.06 60.24 14.96
N ILE A 95 -29.37 59.11 14.31
CA ILE A 95 -28.78 58.76 13.01
C ILE A 95 -29.62 59.26 11.82
N LEU A 96 -30.87 59.65 12.04
CA LEU A 96 -31.79 60.15 11.01
C LEU A 96 -32.28 61.57 11.38
N PRO A 97 -31.69 62.64 10.81
CA PRO A 97 -32.03 64.03 11.16
C PRO A 97 -33.48 64.42 10.89
N ASP A 98 -34.10 63.84 9.86
CA ASP A 98 -35.48 64.12 9.43
C ASP A 98 -36.52 63.13 9.99
N PHE A 99 -36.13 62.28 10.94
CA PHE A 99 -37.01 61.24 11.49
C PHE A 99 -38.23 61.84 12.23
N SER A 100 -39.44 61.43 11.82
CA SER A 100 -40.67 61.92 12.44
C SER A 100 -40.69 61.66 13.95
N GLN A 101 -41.12 62.68 14.70
CA GLN A 101 -41.29 62.60 16.15
C GLN A 101 -42.54 61.78 16.53
N THR A 102 -43.31 61.25 15.58
CA THR A 102 -44.59 60.57 15.84
C THR A 102 -44.46 59.33 16.74
N PRO A 103 -43.49 58.41 16.54
CA PRO A 103 -43.29 57.28 17.45
C PRO A 103 -42.90 57.72 18.87
N LEU A 104 -42.09 58.77 19.00
CA LEU A 104 -41.71 59.34 20.30
C LEU A 104 -42.89 60.05 20.97
N ALA A 105 -43.73 60.75 20.21
CA ALA A 105 -44.94 61.40 20.71
C ALA A 105 -45.97 60.38 21.23
N LEU A 106 -46.10 59.21 20.59
CA LEU A 106 -46.96 58.12 21.09
C LEU A 106 -46.44 57.55 22.42
N TRP A 107 -45.13 57.42 22.56
CA TRP A 107 -44.50 57.04 23.82
C TRP A 107 -44.79 58.10 24.91
N GLU A 108 -44.59 59.38 24.62
CA GLU A 108 -44.77 60.49 25.58
C GLU A 108 -46.23 60.65 26.01
N GLN A 109 -47.17 60.43 25.08
CA GLN A 109 -48.60 60.42 25.38
C GLN A 109 -48.98 59.25 26.28
N TRP A 110 -48.41 58.06 26.04
CA TRP A 110 -48.68 56.89 26.88
C TRP A 110 -48.12 57.05 28.29
N GLU A 111 -46.90 57.59 28.46
CA GLU A 111 -46.26 57.79 29.77
C GLU A 111 -47.15 58.60 30.73
N GLN A 112 -48.00 59.49 30.18
CA GLN A 112 -48.93 60.32 30.93
C GLN A 112 -50.28 59.64 31.23
N THR A 113 -50.46 58.36 30.86
CA THR A 113 -51.68 57.57 31.05
C THR A 113 -51.46 56.36 31.96
N THR A 114 -52.55 55.78 32.46
CA THR A 114 -52.55 54.52 33.23
C THR A 114 -52.83 53.27 32.38
N ARG A 115 -52.74 53.38 31.06
CA ARG A 115 -53.04 52.27 30.12
C ARG A 115 -51.86 51.31 29.98
N PRO A 116 -52.06 50.04 29.55
CA PRO A 116 -50.97 49.13 29.23
C PRO A 116 -50.03 49.71 28.15
N PHE A 117 -48.75 49.37 28.23
CA PHE A 117 -47.72 49.85 27.31
C PHE A 117 -47.99 49.42 25.86
N PRO A 118 -48.17 50.35 24.91
CA PRO A 118 -48.55 50.05 23.53
C PRO A 118 -47.33 49.73 22.65
N GLY A 119 -46.44 48.83 23.11
CA GLY A 119 -45.15 48.56 22.45
C GLY A 119 -45.28 48.12 20.98
N GLU A 120 -46.28 47.31 20.64
CA GLU A 120 -46.52 46.87 19.25
C GLU A 120 -46.92 48.02 18.32
N LEU A 121 -47.79 48.93 18.78
CA LEU A 121 -48.22 50.09 17.99
C LEU A 121 -47.06 51.07 17.75
N ILE A 122 -46.18 51.21 18.74
CA ILE A 122 -44.96 52.01 18.62
C ILE A 122 -44.05 51.41 17.53
N ILE A 123 -43.84 50.09 17.52
CA ILE A 123 -43.09 49.40 16.46
C ILE A 123 -43.76 49.58 15.09
N ASP A 124 -45.07 49.39 14.98
CA ASP A 124 -45.75 49.53 13.69
C ASP A 124 -45.61 50.94 13.12
N THR A 125 -45.70 51.96 13.98
CA THR A 125 -45.50 53.37 13.60
C THR A 125 -44.03 53.63 13.22
N LEU A 126 -43.10 53.07 13.97
CA LEU A 126 -41.66 53.12 13.70
C LEU A 126 -41.32 52.53 12.33
N THR A 127 -41.83 51.34 12.04
CA THR A 127 -41.64 50.65 10.77
C THR A 127 -42.19 51.45 9.59
N ASN A 128 -43.40 52.01 9.73
CA ASN A 128 -43.99 52.87 8.70
C ASN A 128 -43.15 54.12 8.43
N GLU A 129 -42.57 54.73 9.47
CA GLU A 129 -41.68 55.87 9.30
C GLU A 129 -40.37 55.48 8.60
N LEU A 130 -39.73 54.40 9.03
CA LEU A 130 -38.50 53.90 8.42
C LEU A 130 -38.68 53.58 6.92
N SER A 131 -39.88 53.13 6.52
CA SER A 131 -40.20 52.86 5.11
C SER A 131 -40.26 54.10 4.22
N ARG A 132 -40.34 55.32 4.81
CA ARG A 132 -40.33 56.59 4.07
C ARG A 132 -38.92 57.07 3.74
N HIS A 133 -37.91 56.53 4.41
CA HIS A 133 -36.51 56.85 4.14
C HIS A 133 -35.96 55.92 3.06
N SER A 134 -35.19 56.46 2.12
CA SER A 134 -34.54 55.69 1.05
C SER A 134 -33.14 55.19 1.42
N GLU A 135 -32.54 55.74 2.47
CA GLU A 135 -31.21 55.35 2.94
C GLU A 135 -31.25 54.00 3.65
N GLU A 136 -30.27 53.15 3.37
CA GLU A 136 -30.08 51.90 4.09
C GLU A 136 -29.57 52.16 5.51
N ILE A 137 -30.06 51.39 6.47
CA ILE A 137 -29.76 51.55 7.89
C ILE A 137 -29.33 50.19 8.44
N PHE A 138 -28.15 50.18 9.06
CA PHE A 138 -27.70 49.05 9.85
C PHE A 138 -28.04 49.28 11.31
N PHE A 139 -28.79 48.35 11.90
CA PHE A 139 -29.13 48.39 13.31
C PHE A 139 -28.43 47.24 14.03
N VAL A 140 -27.31 47.55 14.69
CA VAL A 140 -26.57 46.62 15.53
C VAL A 140 -27.12 46.62 16.95
N MET A 141 -27.57 45.45 17.41
CA MET A 141 -27.83 45.18 18.83
C MET A 141 -26.72 44.28 19.35
N ASP A 142 -25.80 44.86 20.11
CA ASP A 142 -24.70 44.12 20.71
C ASP A 142 -25.15 43.43 22.00
N ASP A 143 -24.65 42.22 22.23
CA ASP A 143 -25.02 41.36 23.35
C ASP A 143 -26.55 41.06 23.47
N ALA A 144 -27.21 40.80 22.34
CA ALA A 144 -28.64 40.47 22.24
C ALA A 144 -29.12 39.30 23.14
N HIS A 145 -28.24 38.39 23.53
CA HIS A 145 -28.55 37.36 24.53
C HIS A 145 -29.03 37.93 25.88
N MET A 146 -28.72 39.19 26.22
CA MET A 146 -29.16 39.82 27.48
C MET A 146 -30.69 39.99 27.57
N VAL A 147 -31.39 40.08 26.44
CA VAL A 147 -32.85 40.22 26.38
C VAL A 147 -33.57 38.91 26.01
N ASN A 148 -32.82 37.84 25.75
CA ASN A 148 -33.31 36.56 25.24
C ASN A 148 -34.24 35.81 26.22
N ASN A 149 -34.21 36.18 27.50
CA ASN A 149 -34.99 35.52 28.56
C ASN A 149 -36.34 36.18 28.84
N THR A 150 -36.72 37.21 28.07
CA THR A 150 -37.99 37.93 28.25
C THR A 150 -38.84 37.85 26.98
N ALA A 151 -39.90 37.04 27.04
CA ALA A 151 -40.78 36.79 25.90
C ALA A 151 -41.38 38.07 25.32
N VAL A 152 -41.73 39.06 26.16
CA VAL A 152 -42.32 40.33 25.71
C VAL A 152 -41.35 41.11 24.80
N THR A 153 -40.10 41.30 25.24
CA THR A 153 -39.08 42.04 24.48
C THR A 153 -38.64 41.27 23.24
N CYS A 154 -38.51 39.95 23.33
CA CYS A 154 -38.24 39.11 22.16
C CYS A 154 -39.37 39.14 21.12
N ASN A 155 -40.63 39.27 21.56
CA ASN A 155 -41.78 39.41 20.67
C ASN A 155 -41.78 40.78 19.97
N LEU A 156 -41.51 41.86 20.70
CA LEU A 156 -41.32 43.19 20.13
C LEU A 156 -40.18 43.21 19.10
N LEU A 157 -39.02 42.62 19.43
CA LEU A 157 -37.90 42.46 18.49
C LEU A 157 -38.31 41.65 17.25
N SER A 158 -39.02 40.53 17.45
CA SER A 158 -39.51 39.68 16.36
C SER A 158 -40.48 40.42 15.44
N ARG A 159 -41.35 41.26 16.01
CA ARG A 159 -42.28 42.11 15.26
C ARG A 159 -41.54 43.14 14.42
N LEU A 160 -40.55 43.83 15.00
CA LEU A 160 -39.71 44.79 14.29
C LEU A 160 -39.00 44.14 13.08
N ILE A 161 -38.39 42.97 13.28
CA ILE A 161 -37.67 42.25 12.22
C ILE A 161 -38.64 41.74 11.13
N ASN A 162 -39.81 41.21 11.52
CA ASN A 162 -40.78 40.68 10.57
C ASN A 162 -41.33 41.77 9.64
N HIS A 163 -41.54 42.97 10.18
CA HIS A 163 -42.10 44.10 9.45
C HIS A 163 -41.04 45.09 8.93
N ALA A 164 -39.74 44.88 9.21
CA ALA A 164 -38.66 45.75 8.77
C ALA A 164 -38.75 46.08 7.26
N PRO A 165 -38.71 47.37 6.87
CA PRO A 165 -38.68 47.77 5.47
C PRO A 165 -37.37 47.32 4.81
N SER A 166 -37.31 47.33 3.48
CA SER A 166 -36.15 46.82 2.71
C SER A 166 -34.85 47.57 2.99
N ASN A 167 -34.93 48.79 3.54
CA ASN A 167 -33.79 49.61 3.90
C ASN A 167 -33.33 49.43 5.36
N LEU A 168 -33.99 48.60 6.19
CA LEU A 168 -33.56 48.32 7.55
C LEU A 168 -32.97 46.91 7.65
N HIS A 169 -31.71 46.82 8.05
CA HIS A 169 -31.00 45.55 8.29
C HIS A 169 -30.64 45.43 9.76
N VAL A 170 -31.18 44.43 10.46
CA VAL A 170 -30.94 44.20 11.89
C VAL A 170 -29.78 43.21 12.07
N LEU A 171 -28.78 43.57 12.87
CA LEU A 171 -27.62 42.75 13.19
C LEU A 171 -27.60 42.46 14.69
N LEU A 172 -27.67 41.18 15.07
CA LEU A 172 -27.65 40.74 16.47
C LEU A 172 -26.31 40.06 16.79
N SER A 173 -25.59 40.56 17.79
CA SER A 173 -24.45 39.87 18.39
C SER A 173 -24.93 39.04 19.57
N THR A 174 -24.61 37.75 19.59
CA THR A 174 -25.06 36.87 20.67
C THR A 174 -24.02 35.79 21.02
N ARG A 175 -24.04 35.36 22.28
CA ARG A 175 -23.24 34.21 22.76
C ARG A 175 -23.98 32.89 22.60
N TYR A 176 -25.31 32.94 22.63
CA TYR A 176 -26.20 31.78 22.61
C TYR A 176 -27.25 31.94 21.50
N PRO A 177 -27.87 30.86 21.02
CA PRO A 177 -28.98 30.96 20.08
C PRO A 177 -30.11 31.86 20.63
N MET A 178 -30.58 32.79 19.80
CA MET A 178 -31.73 33.64 20.15
C MET A 178 -33.04 32.85 20.03
N GLN A 179 -33.91 32.96 21.02
CA GLN A 179 -35.24 32.35 21.07
C GLN A 179 -36.27 33.27 20.40
N LEU A 180 -36.13 33.46 19.08
CA LEU A 180 -37.08 34.22 18.28
C LEU A 180 -38.05 33.26 17.59
N GLU A 181 -39.36 33.42 17.82
CA GLU A 181 -40.40 32.49 17.35
C GLU A 181 -40.35 32.25 15.83
N GLN A 182 -39.96 33.25 15.04
CA GLN A 182 -39.95 33.21 13.58
C GLN A 182 -38.58 32.92 12.96
N LEU A 183 -37.57 32.58 13.76
CA LEU A 183 -36.20 32.39 13.29
C LEU A 183 -36.09 31.36 12.16
N VAL A 184 -36.76 30.21 12.32
CA VAL A 184 -36.81 29.15 11.31
C VAL A 184 -37.46 29.64 10.01
N THR A 185 -38.53 30.43 10.12
CA THR A 185 -39.23 31.00 8.97
C THR A 185 -38.35 31.98 8.19
N TRP A 186 -37.60 32.84 8.89
CA TRP A 186 -36.67 33.77 8.23
C TRP A 186 -35.51 33.03 7.55
N ARG A 187 -35.02 31.95 8.16
CA ARG A 187 -34.01 31.06 7.55
C ARG A 187 -34.53 30.43 6.26
N LEU A 188 -35.74 29.86 6.27
CA LEU A 188 -36.36 29.23 5.11
C LEU A 188 -36.69 30.21 3.98
N ARG A 189 -36.97 31.48 4.31
CA ARG A 189 -37.26 32.54 3.33
C ARG A 189 -36.01 33.25 2.81
N GLY A 190 -34.81 32.83 3.21
CA GLY A 190 -33.56 33.47 2.81
C GLY A 190 -33.37 34.88 3.38
N ASN A 191 -34.08 35.23 4.45
CA ASN A 191 -34.04 36.56 5.08
C ASN A 191 -33.04 36.65 6.25
N LEU A 192 -32.38 35.54 6.59
CA LEU A 192 -31.44 35.42 7.70
C LEU A 192 -30.03 35.09 7.18
N LEU A 193 -29.05 35.92 7.58
CA LEU A 193 -27.62 35.62 7.48
C LEU A 193 -27.09 35.18 8.84
N GLU A 194 -26.46 34.02 8.93
CA GLU A 194 -25.81 33.55 10.16
C GLU A 194 -24.29 33.57 9.97
N ILE A 195 -23.60 34.24 10.89
CA ILE A 195 -22.14 34.27 10.97
C ILE A 195 -21.73 33.52 12.23
N SER A 196 -21.09 32.37 12.01
CA SER A 196 -20.71 31.44 13.06
C SER A 196 -19.36 31.77 13.70
N GLN A 197 -19.08 31.11 14.82
CA GLN A 197 -17.77 31.14 15.48
C GLN A 197 -16.62 30.76 14.53
N ALA A 198 -16.82 29.77 13.65
CA ALA A 198 -15.80 29.35 12.68
C ALA A 198 -15.45 30.46 11.68
N GLU A 199 -16.44 31.26 11.27
CA GLU A 199 -16.20 32.40 10.39
C GLU A 199 -15.49 33.57 11.10
N LEU A 200 -15.73 33.72 12.40
CA LEU A 200 -15.08 34.72 13.27
C LEU A 200 -13.66 34.32 13.69
N ALA A 201 -13.32 33.03 13.72
CA ALA A 201 -11.98 32.54 14.04
C ALA A 201 -10.95 33.09 13.05
N PHE A 202 -9.74 33.41 13.53
CA PHE A 202 -8.63 33.87 12.70
C PHE A 202 -8.08 32.72 11.88
N THR A 203 -7.95 32.94 10.57
CA THR A 203 -7.27 31.99 9.67
C THR A 203 -5.75 32.10 9.79
N PRO A 204 -4.95 31.09 9.40
CA PRO A 204 -3.49 31.19 9.41
C PRO A 204 -2.96 32.44 8.68
N ALA A 205 -3.58 32.80 7.55
CA ALA A 205 -3.25 34.01 6.81
C ALA A 205 -3.57 35.30 7.60
N GLU A 206 -4.72 35.36 8.28
CA GLU A 206 -5.09 36.49 9.15
C GLU A 206 -4.19 36.59 10.38
N ILE A 207 -3.77 35.46 10.97
CA ILE A 207 -2.80 35.42 12.06
C ILE A 207 -1.46 35.99 11.59
N ASN A 208 -0.96 35.54 10.44
CA ASN A 208 0.30 36.07 9.91
C ASN A 208 0.23 37.57 9.63
N LEU A 209 -0.88 38.06 9.05
CA LEU A 209 -1.10 39.49 8.83
C LEU A 209 -1.17 40.30 10.13
N LEU A 210 -1.89 39.81 11.15
CA LEU A 210 -1.97 40.43 12.46
C LEU A 210 -0.57 40.60 13.06
N TYR A 211 0.21 39.52 13.04
CA TYR A 211 1.54 39.51 13.64
C TYR A 211 2.54 40.37 12.88
N ALA A 212 2.51 40.34 11.55
CA ALA A 212 3.40 41.16 10.72
C ALA A 212 3.06 42.65 10.79
N GLN A 213 1.77 43.02 10.71
CA GLN A 213 1.36 44.43 10.57
C GLN A 213 1.12 45.13 11.92
N GLN A 214 0.55 44.45 12.91
CA GLN A 214 0.17 45.07 14.18
C GLN A 214 1.17 44.78 15.30
N TYR A 215 1.85 43.64 15.23
CA TYR A 215 2.79 43.20 16.27
C TYR A 215 4.26 43.30 15.86
N GLU A 216 4.55 43.67 14.61
CA GLU A 216 5.90 43.80 14.05
C GLU A 216 6.76 42.53 14.20
N LEU A 217 6.12 41.35 14.19
CA LEU A 217 6.74 40.05 14.39
C LEU A 217 6.30 39.08 13.27
N PRO A 218 6.91 39.12 12.06
CA PRO A 218 6.49 38.28 10.95
C PRO A 218 6.68 36.79 11.28
N LEU A 219 5.66 35.98 10.98
CA LEU A 219 5.64 34.54 11.27
C LEU A 219 5.98 33.72 10.03
N THR A 220 6.58 32.53 10.23
CA THR A 220 6.66 31.53 9.16
C THR A 220 5.30 30.86 8.93
N SER A 221 5.13 30.23 7.76
CA SER A 221 3.91 29.47 7.45
C SER A 221 3.61 28.43 8.52
N ASP A 222 4.62 27.66 8.92
CA ASP A 222 4.49 26.62 9.95
C ASP A 222 4.11 27.20 11.32
N GLN A 223 4.66 28.36 11.70
CA GLN A 223 4.31 29.04 12.95
C GLN A 223 2.87 29.56 12.94
N SER A 224 2.42 30.13 11.81
CA SER A 224 1.04 30.62 11.68
C SER A 224 0.03 29.47 11.70
N GLN A 225 0.36 28.33 11.11
CA GLN A 225 -0.46 27.13 11.11
C GLN A 225 -0.48 26.44 12.47
N LEU A 226 0.67 26.40 13.15
CA LEU A 226 0.77 25.93 14.51
C LEU A 226 -0.08 26.80 15.46
N LEU A 227 0.04 28.13 15.37
CA LEU A 227 -0.78 29.06 16.16
C LEU A 227 -2.27 28.88 15.90
N ALA A 228 -2.68 28.75 14.63
CA ALA A 228 -4.07 28.49 14.28
C ALA A 228 -4.57 27.16 14.87
N SER A 229 -3.77 26.09 14.78
CA SER A 229 -4.17 24.76 15.27
C SER A 229 -4.26 24.70 16.80
N LYS A 230 -3.38 25.41 17.51
CA LYS A 230 -3.33 25.40 18.98
C LYS A 230 -4.31 26.37 19.64
N SER A 231 -4.63 27.48 18.97
CA SER A 231 -5.59 28.47 19.47
C SER A 231 -7.00 28.31 18.90
N GLU A 232 -7.18 27.39 17.93
CA GLU A 232 -8.39 27.28 17.09
C GLU A 232 -8.78 28.62 16.42
N GLY A 233 -7.82 29.52 16.25
CA GLY A 233 -8.05 30.88 15.72
C GLY A 233 -8.77 31.83 16.70
N TRP A 234 -8.81 31.51 18.00
CA TRP A 234 -9.47 32.35 19.01
C TRP A 234 -8.71 33.68 19.22
N PRO A 235 -9.32 34.85 18.90
CA PRO A 235 -8.63 36.15 18.90
C PRO A 235 -8.00 36.53 20.24
N MET A 236 -8.57 36.09 21.37
CA MET A 236 -8.05 36.44 22.70
C MET A 236 -6.70 35.81 23.02
N VAL A 237 -6.35 34.69 22.39
CA VAL A 237 -5.08 33.98 22.66
C VAL A 237 -3.91 34.68 21.96
N LEU A 238 -4.15 35.28 20.80
CA LEU A 238 -3.10 35.80 19.91
C LEU A 238 -2.27 36.95 20.53
N PRO A 239 -2.86 37.98 21.17
CA PRO A 239 -2.09 39.02 21.85
C PRO A 239 -1.25 38.49 23.02
N LEU A 240 -1.71 37.44 23.71
CA LEU A 240 -1.02 36.86 24.87
C LEU A 240 0.29 36.16 24.46
N VAL A 241 0.27 35.45 23.32
CA VAL A 241 1.48 34.86 22.72
C VAL A 241 2.51 35.95 22.44
N ARG A 242 2.08 37.06 21.84
CA ARG A 242 2.96 38.20 21.55
C ARG A 242 3.55 38.78 22.84
N GLN A 243 2.73 39.02 23.86
CA GLN A 243 3.19 39.57 25.14
C GLN A 243 4.26 38.69 25.80
N ASN A 244 4.08 37.36 25.79
CA ASN A 244 5.09 36.44 26.33
C ASN A 244 6.45 36.55 25.61
N ILE A 245 6.45 36.74 24.30
CA ILE A 245 7.68 36.95 23.52
C ILE A 245 8.26 38.34 23.81
N GLN A 246 7.42 39.39 23.81
CA GLN A 246 7.86 40.77 23.97
C GLN A 246 8.48 41.04 25.36
N PHE A 247 7.94 40.45 26.41
CA PHE A 247 8.47 40.58 27.77
C PHE A 247 9.64 39.62 28.07
N GLY A 248 10.11 38.87 27.07
CA GLY A 248 11.27 37.98 27.20
C GLY A 248 11.00 36.70 28.01
N HIS A 249 9.72 36.36 28.24
CA HIS A 249 9.34 35.12 28.94
C HIS A 249 9.52 33.89 28.02
N ALA A 250 9.34 34.07 26.70
CA ALA A 250 9.54 33.03 25.70
C ALA A 250 10.51 33.46 24.58
N ALA A 251 11.36 32.52 24.14
CA ALA A 251 12.37 32.76 23.09
C ALA A 251 11.82 32.59 21.66
N SER A 252 10.73 31.85 21.48
CA SER A 252 10.11 31.60 20.17
C SER A 252 8.59 31.44 20.29
N VAL A 253 7.89 31.40 19.14
CA VAL A 253 6.44 31.16 19.09
C VAL A 253 6.05 29.77 19.62
N PRO A 254 6.75 28.66 19.27
CA PRO A 254 6.56 27.37 19.93
C PRO A 254 6.76 27.44 21.44
N ASP A 255 7.83 28.09 21.92
CA ASP A 255 8.09 28.22 23.37
C ASP A 255 7.01 29.05 24.06
N ALA A 256 6.55 30.12 23.41
CA ALA A 256 5.49 30.99 23.93
C ALA A 256 4.17 30.23 24.02
N LEU A 257 3.86 29.36 23.05
CA LEU A 257 2.71 28.46 23.08
C LEU A 257 2.83 27.40 24.17
N GLU A 258 4.02 26.83 24.35
CA GLU A 258 4.29 25.83 25.38
C GLU A 258 4.17 26.44 26.79
N GLN A 259 4.67 27.66 26.99
CA GLN A 259 4.50 28.42 28.24
C GLN A 259 3.08 29.00 28.42
N LEU A 260 2.37 29.33 27.33
CA LEU A 260 0.95 29.69 27.35
C LEU A 260 0.07 28.52 27.76
N SER A 261 0.51 27.28 27.58
CA SER A 261 -0.15 26.12 28.21
C SER A 261 -0.28 26.31 29.72
N GLY A 262 0.54 27.15 30.35
CA GLY A 262 0.36 27.66 31.71
C GLY A 262 -0.60 28.85 31.78
N SER A 263 -0.31 30.00 31.13
CA SER A 263 -1.08 31.24 31.35
C SER A 263 -2.42 31.36 30.58
N ALA A 264 -2.55 30.72 29.41
CA ALA A 264 -3.84 30.51 28.74
C ALA A 264 -4.64 29.39 29.42
N SER A 265 -3.97 28.40 30.03
CA SER A 265 -4.63 27.53 31.01
C SER A 265 -5.05 28.31 32.24
N ASP A 266 -4.32 29.32 32.73
CA ASP A 266 -4.76 30.12 33.89
C ASP A 266 -5.95 31.02 33.56
N LEU A 267 -6.01 31.59 32.34
CA LEU A 267 -7.14 32.38 31.85
C LEU A 267 -8.35 31.51 31.49
N PHE A 268 -8.14 30.34 30.89
CA PHE A 268 -9.17 29.31 30.68
C PHE A 268 -9.59 28.65 32.00
N THR A 269 -8.69 28.55 32.99
CA THR A 269 -8.96 28.07 34.34
C THR A 269 -9.79 29.08 35.08
N PHE A 270 -9.46 30.37 35.00
CA PHE A 270 -10.27 31.43 35.54
C PHE A 270 -11.68 31.47 34.91
N LEU A 271 -11.78 31.50 33.57
CA LEU A 271 -13.08 31.51 32.87
C LEU A 271 -13.86 30.21 33.04
N GLY A 272 -13.19 29.06 32.96
CA GLY A 272 -13.77 27.74 33.14
C GLY A 272 -14.22 27.50 34.58
N GLN A 273 -13.50 28.05 35.57
CA GLN A 273 -13.86 28.03 36.97
C GLN A 273 -15.04 28.98 37.25
N GLU A 274 -15.07 30.19 36.70
CA GLU A 274 -16.26 31.06 36.81
C GLU A 274 -17.50 30.41 36.18
N VAL A 275 -17.36 29.79 35.00
CA VAL A 275 -18.47 29.07 34.33
C VAL A 275 -18.91 27.87 35.16
N LEU A 276 -17.98 27.11 35.74
CA LEU A 276 -18.28 25.95 36.59
C LEU A 276 -18.96 26.38 37.89
N GLU A 277 -18.47 27.42 38.58
CA GLU A 277 -19.01 27.93 39.84
C GLU A 277 -20.42 28.51 39.67
N GLN A 278 -20.76 29.03 38.48
CA GLN A 278 -22.10 29.49 38.15
C GLN A 278 -23.10 28.37 37.79
N GLN A 279 -22.65 27.11 37.66
CA GLN A 279 -23.56 25.99 37.38
C GLN A 279 -24.30 25.50 38.62
N PRO A 280 -25.49 24.88 38.47
CA PRO A 280 -26.16 24.18 39.55
C PRO A 280 -25.27 23.10 40.18
N GLU A 281 -25.39 22.89 41.49
CA GLU A 281 -24.55 21.94 42.25
C GLU A 281 -24.57 20.52 41.65
N ALA A 282 -25.73 20.06 41.18
CA ALA A 282 -25.88 18.77 40.51
C ALA A 282 -25.04 18.65 39.22
N VAL A 283 -24.90 19.75 38.46
CA VAL A 283 -24.11 19.80 37.23
C VAL A 283 -22.62 19.88 37.55
N GLN A 284 -22.21 20.69 38.54
CA GLN A 284 -20.82 20.76 39.00
C GLN A 284 -20.32 19.37 39.45
N ARG A 285 -21.16 18.68 40.22
CA ARG A 285 -20.88 17.33 40.71
C ARG A 285 -20.77 16.34 39.56
N PHE A 286 -21.69 16.36 38.59
CA PHE A 286 -21.63 15.53 37.39
C PHE A 286 -20.32 15.72 36.62
N LEU A 287 -19.93 16.97 36.37
CA LEU A 287 -18.74 17.32 35.61
C LEU A 287 -17.47 16.75 36.26
N ARG A 288 -17.38 16.87 37.59
CA ARG A 288 -16.27 16.32 38.39
C ARG A 288 -16.26 14.79 38.42
N GLU A 289 -17.41 14.15 38.68
CA GLU A 289 -17.52 12.69 38.78
C GLU A 289 -17.23 11.97 37.46
N THR A 290 -17.46 12.63 36.32
CA THR A 290 -17.29 12.03 34.99
C THR A 290 -16.03 12.50 34.27
N ALA A 291 -15.20 13.34 34.91
CA ALA A 291 -14.00 13.94 34.32
C ALA A 291 -12.96 12.92 33.82
N VAL A 292 -12.98 11.70 34.39
CA VAL A 292 -12.07 10.62 33.99
C VAL A 292 -12.43 9.98 32.65
N LEU A 293 -13.62 10.23 32.11
CA LEU A 293 -14.12 9.60 30.88
C LEU A 293 -13.73 10.36 29.61
N ASP A 294 -13.35 9.61 28.58
CA ASP A 294 -13.12 10.15 27.24
C ASP A 294 -14.45 10.45 26.52
N GLN A 295 -15.45 9.59 26.72
CA GLN A 295 -16.79 9.70 26.16
C GLN A 295 -17.85 9.57 27.26
N LEU A 296 -18.80 10.49 27.23
CA LEU A 296 -19.89 10.62 28.18
C LEU A 296 -21.17 10.08 27.54
N THR A 297 -21.44 8.80 27.75
CA THR A 297 -22.76 8.22 27.46
C THR A 297 -23.61 8.22 28.74
N PRO A 298 -24.94 8.38 28.65
CA PRO A 298 -25.80 8.38 29.83
C PRO A 298 -25.61 7.14 30.71
N GLN A 299 -25.55 5.96 30.09
CA GLN A 299 -25.41 4.67 30.77
C GLN A 299 -24.10 4.55 31.55
N LEU A 300 -22.99 4.99 30.96
CA LEU A 300 -21.68 4.94 31.59
C LEU A 300 -21.55 5.98 32.72
N CYS A 301 -22.06 7.19 32.50
CA CYS A 301 -22.08 8.22 33.53
C CYS A 301 -22.95 7.81 34.73
N ASP A 302 -24.12 7.21 34.47
CA ASP A 302 -25.01 6.69 35.51
C ASP A 302 -24.34 5.57 36.32
N CYS A 303 -23.62 4.67 35.65
CA CYS A 303 -22.87 3.59 36.30
C CYS A 303 -21.82 4.12 37.29
N ILE A 304 -21.01 5.10 36.88
CA ILE A 304 -19.94 5.66 37.72
C ILE A 304 -20.51 6.46 38.88
N ARG A 305 -21.56 7.25 38.61
CA ARG A 305 -22.19 8.15 39.60
C ARG A 305 -23.13 7.42 40.56
N GLY A 306 -23.57 6.22 40.22
CA GLY A 306 -24.64 5.51 40.94
C GLY A 306 -25.99 6.24 40.90
N GLN A 307 -26.22 7.07 39.88
CA GLN A 307 -27.44 7.86 39.67
C GLN A 307 -28.06 7.53 38.31
N LYS A 308 -29.27 8.04 38.01
CA LYS A 308 -30.00 7.76 36.75
C LYS A 308 -30.39 9.00 35.94
N ASN A 309 -29.80 10.15 36.27
CA ASN A 309 -30.15 11.45 35.68
C ASN A 309 -29.09 11.98 34.71
N SER A 310 -28.10 11.16 34.31
CA SER A 310 -27.01 11.63 33.45
C SER A 310 -27.47 12.06 32.07
N ALA A 311 -28.54 11.46 31.52
CA ALA A 311 -29.12 11.88 30.24
C ALA A 311 -29.61 13.34 30.26
N GLU A 312 -30.30 13.73 31.33
CA GLU A 312 -30.82 15.09 31.50
C GLU A 312 -29.69 16.10 31.65
N ILE A 313 -28.64 15.75 32.41
CA ILE A 313 -27.49 16.62 32.61
C ILE A 313 -26.68 16.77 31.32
N ILE A 314 -26.46 15.69 30.55
CA ILE A 314 -25.78 15.77 29.25
C ILE A 314 -26.54 16.69 28.28
N ALA A 315 -27.87 16.57 28.22
CA ALA A 315 -28.70 17.46 27.41
C ALA A 315 -28.59 18.93 27.85
N TYR A 316 -28.53 19.19 29.16
CA TYR A 316 -28.26 20.52 29.71
C TYR A 316 -26.88 21.05 29.30
N LEU A 317 -25.82 20.23 29.37
CA LEU A 317 -24.48 20.63 28.97
C LEU A 317 -24.42 21.02 27.48
N GLN A 318 -25.09 20.28 26.61
CA GLN A 318 -25.18 20.57 25.18
C GLN A 318 -25.98 21.85 24.90
N ALA A 319 -27.15 22.01 25.50
CA ALA A 319 -28.02 23.17 25.30
C ALA A 319 -27.37 24.49 25.74
N ASN A 320 -26.55 24.43 26.79
CA ASN A 320 -25.85 25.59 27.34
C ASN A 320 -24.40 25.74 26.84
N GLY A 321 -23.94 24.86 25.94
CA GLY A 321 -22.60 24.95 25.33
C GLY A 321 -21.46 24.83 26.35
N LEU A 322 -21.62 24.02 27.40
CA LEU A 322 -20.67 23.88 28.51
C LEU A 322 -19.46 23.02 28.16
N PHE A 323 -18.63 23.52 27.22
CA PHE A 323 -17.37 22.89 26.81
C PHE A 323 -17.49 21.40 26.46
N VAL A 324 -18.64 20.97 25.94
CA VAL A 324 -18.88 19.63 25.43
C VAL A 324 -19.13 19.67 23.92
N THR A 325 -18.70 18.63 23.22
CA THR A 325 -18.93 18.47 21.77
C THR A 325 -19.69 17.17 21.53
N GLY A 326 -20.68 17.20 20.63
CA GLY A 326 -21.44 16.02 20.24
C GLY A 326 -20.60 15.06 19.40
N ILE A 327 -20.80 13.76 19.60
CA ILE A 327 -20.12 12.70 18.85
C ILE A 327 -21.10 12.18 17.80
N GLY A 328 -20.90 12.54 16.53
CA GLY A 328 -21.68 12.03 15.40
C GLY A 328 -23.01 12.74 15.13
N THR A 329 -23.47 12.66 13.87
CA THR A 329 -24.80 13.09 13.44
C THR A 329 -25.74 11.88 13.52
N THR A 330 -26.90 12.06 14.16
CA THR A 330 -28.03 11.12 14.34
C THR A 330 -28.07 10.27 15.64
N THR A 331 -29.08 10.61 16.46
CA THR A 331 -29.60 9.99 17.70
C THR A 331 -29.08 10.53 19.04
N ALA A 332 -29.97 10.59 20.05
CA ALA A 332 -29.68 11.04 21.41
C ALA A 332 -28.88 10.01 22.25
N GLU A 333 -28.57 8.85 21.65
CA GLU A 333 -27.69 7.81 22.23
C GLU A 333 -26.21 8.07 21.93
N SER A 334 -25.91 8.92 20.95
CA SER A 334 -24.56 9.40 20.64
C SER A 334 -24.09 10.34 21.76
N GLY A 335 -23.33 9.82 22.72
CA GLY A 335 -22.81 10.58 23.86
C GLY A 335 -22.01 11.83 23.47
N VAL A 336 -21.50 12.54 24.48
CA VAL A 336 -20.69 13.76 24.29
C VAL A 336 -19.25 13.56 24.74
N ARG A 337 -18.33 14.41 24.29
CA ARG A 337 -16.98 14.49 24.86
C ARG A 337 -16.71 15.87 25.43
N TYR A 338 -15.94 15.93 26.50
CA TYR A 338 -15.40 17.20 26.98
C TYR A 338 -14.39 17.78 25.99
N HIS A 339 -14.35 19.10 25.91
CA HIS A 339 -13.21 19.81 25.39
C HIS A 339 -11.98 19.47 26.25
N HIS A 340 -10.83 19.18 25.62
CA HIS A 340 -9.67 18.62 26.32
C HIS A 340 -9.18 19.50 27.49
N LEU A 341 -9.04 20.81 27.27
CA LEU A 341 -8.65 21.75 28.33
C LEU A 341 -9.64 21.81 29.51
N PHE A 342 -10.93 21.61 29.25
CA PHE A 342 -11.96 21.62 30.29
C PHE A 342 -11.92 20.33 31.11
N ARG A 343 -11.68 19.19 30.45
CA ARG A 343 -11.48 17.92 31.13
C ARG A 343 -10.25 17.95 32.04
N ASP A 344 -9.15 18.53 31.58
CA ASP A 344 -7.92 18.64 32.36
C ASP A 344 -8.11 19.55 33.58
N LEU A 345 -8.83 20.67 33.42
CA LEU A 345 -9.25 21.53 34.53
C LEU A 345 -10.06 20.74 35.58
N LEU A 346 -11.06 19.98 35.15
CA LEU A 346 -11.90 19.18 36.05
C LEU A 346 -11.08 18.13 36.80
N ARG A 347 -10.11 17.49 36.13
CA ARG A 347 -9.21 16.51 36.76
C ARG A 347 -8.27 17.17 37.76
N ASN A 348 -7.73 18.34 37.45
CA ASN A 348 -6.80 19.07 38.33
C ASN A 348 -7.47 19.61 39.60
N GLN A 349 -8.81 19.79 39.61
CA GLN A 349 -9.57 20.14 40.81
C GLN A 349 -9.78 18.96 41.77
N LEU A 350 -9.51 17.72 41.33
CA LEU A 350 -9.74 16.52 42.12
C LEU A 350 -8.45 16.10 42.83
N SER A 351 -8.59 15.65 44.08
CA SER A 351 -7.47 15.02 44.77
C SER A 351 -7.05 13.73 44.06
N GLN A 352 -5.77 13.36 44.13
CA GLN A 352 -5.29 12.09 43.57
C GLN A 352 -6.10 10.89 44.08
N LYS A 353 -6.51 10.89 45.36
CA LYS A 353 -7.35 9.85 45.95
C LYS A 353 -8.73 9.78 45.28
N THR A 354 -9.33 10.93 44.97
CA THR A 354 -10.62 11.00 44.28
C THR A 354 -10.49 10.51 42.83
N LEU A 355 -9.44 10.92 42.11
CA LEU A 355 -9.18 10.44 40.76
C LEU A 355 -9.01 8.92 40.71
N CYS A 356 -8.28 8.33 41.68
CA CYS A 356 -8.16 6.89 41.79
C CYS A 356 -9.53 6.20 41.97
N VAL A 357 -10.41 6.75 42.82
CA VAL A 357 -11.76 6.19 43.04
C VAL A 357 -12.61 6.29 41.77
N LEU A 358 -12.59 7.42 41.07
CA LEU A 358 -13.36 7.58 39.83
C LEU A 358 -12.84 6.66 38.71
N HIS A 359 -11.52 6.53 38.58
CA HIS A 359 -10.92 5.57 37.65
C HIS A 359 -11.26 4.12 38.01
N GLN A 360 -11.29 3.76 39.30
CA GLN A 360 -11.74 2.44 39.75
C GLN A 360 -13.20 2.17 39.35
N GLN A 361 -14.10 3.12 39.60
CA GLN A 361 -15.52 3.00 39.22
C GLN A 361 -15.70 2.91 37.70
N ALA A 362 -14.97 3.72 36.93
CA ALA A 362 -14.97 3.65 35.48
C ALA A 362 -14.51 2.28 34.99
N ALA A 363 -13.43 1.75 35.58
CA ALA A 363 -12.90 0.43 35.24
C ALA A 363 -13.93 -0.67 35.50
N ASP A 364 -14.58 -0.68 36.67
CA ASP A 364 -15.61 -1.66 37.04
C ASP A 364 -16.81 -1.61 36.06
N CYS A 365 -17.23 -0.40 35.67
CA CYS A 365 -18.31 -0.20 34.70
C CYS A 365 -17.96 -0.69 33.29
N TYR A 366 -16.75 -0.40 32.80
CA TYR A 366 -16.29 -0.89 31.49
C TYR A 366 -16.09 -2.40 31.49
N PHE A 367 -15.58 -2.97 32.60
CA PHE A 367 -15.41 -4.40 32.75
C PHE A 367 -16.77 -5.14 32.67
N ALA A 368 -17.80 -4.60 33.32
CA ALA A 368 -19.16 -5.15 33.26
C ALA A 368 -19.79 -5.11 31.84
N GLN A 369 -19.26 -4.27 30.94
CA GLN A 369 -19.71 -4.15 29.55
C GLN A 369 -18.84 -4.95 28.55
N ASP A 370 -17.95 -5.83 29.02
CA ASP A 370 -16.92 -6.55 28.21
C ASP A 370 -15.94 -5.62 27.46
N ALA A 371 -15.84 -4.35 27.86
CA ALA A 371 -14.88 -3.38 27.32
C ALA A 371 -13.52 -3.51 28.05
N ILE A 372 -12.91 -4.69 27.95
CA ILE A 372 -11.75 -5.12 28.75
C ILE A 372 -10.56 -4.16 28.59
N GLU A 373 -10.26 -3.72 27.37
CA GLU A 373 -9.12 -2.84 27.08
C GLU A 373 -9.18 -1.53 27.86
N THR A 374 -10.33 -0.84 27.76
CA THR A 374 -10.59 0.43 28.42
C THR A 374 -10.64 0.25 29.94
N ALA A 375 -11.18 -0.87 30.42
CA ALA A 375 -11.20 -1.19 31.84
C ALA A 375 -9.78 -1.32 32.42
N VAL A 376 -8.87 -2.04 31.74
CA VAL A 376 -7.47 -2.20 32.19
C VAL A 376 -6.76 -0.85 32.26
N ALA A 377 -6.92 0.01 31.25
CA ALA A 377 -6.32 1.35 31.25
C ALA A 377 -6.79 2.18 32.47
N HIS A 378 -8.07 2.07 32.84
CA HIS A 378 -8.61 2.74 34.01
C HIS A 378 -8.15 2.11 35.34
N TYR A 379 -8.02 0.78 35.45
CA TYR A 379 -7.44 0.15 36.65
C TYR A 379 -5.98 0.58 36.87
N ILE A 380 -5.19 0.70 35.79
CA ILE A 380 -3.82 1.24 35.84
C ILE A 380 -3.83 2.69 36.32
N ALA A 381 -4.69 3.54 35.75
CA ALA A 381 -4.84 4.93 36.17
C ALA A 381 -5.31 5.06 37.63
N ALA A 382 -6.09 4.10 38.13
CA ALA A 382 -6.49 4.00 39.53
C ALA A 382 -5.37 3.50 40.47
N GLN A 383 -4.22 3.08 39.92
CA GLN A 383 -3.14 2.36 40.62
C GLN A 383 -3.59 1.03 41.24
N ASN A 384 -4.70 0.47 40.76
CA ASN A 384 -5.15 -0.87 41.13
C ASN A 384 -4.50 -1.90 40.20
N TYR A 385 -3.18 -2.03 40.35
CA TYR A 385 -2.38 -2.94 39.53
C TYR A 385 -2.76 -4.41 39.73
N VAL A 386 -3.31 -4.77 40.89
CA VAL A 386 -3.77 -6.14 41.19
C VAL A 386 -4.93 -6.51 40.25
N ALA A 387 -6.00 -5.70 40.20
CA ALA A 387 -7.13 -5.96 39.32
C ALA A 387 -6.74 -5.93 37.83
N ALA A 388 -5.87 -4.99 37.44
CA ALA A 388 -5.35 -4.93 36.08
C ALA A 388 -4.55 -6.19 35.71
N ALA A 389 -3.70 -6.67 36.63
CA ALA A 389 -2.88 -7.87 36.44
C ALA A 389 -3.73 -9.15 36.37
N GLU A 390 -4.75 -9.29 37.22
CA GLU A 390 -5.70 -10.42 37.17
C GLU A 390 -6.40 -10.52 35.81
N ILE A 391 -6.94 -9.39 35.32
CA ILE A 391 -7.63 -9.33 34.02
C ILE A 391 -6.66 -9.63 32.88
N LEU A 392 -5.46 -9.03 32.88
CA LEU A 392 -4.47 -9.28 31.84
C LEU A 392 -3.92 -10.71 31.88
N ALA A 393 -3.79 -11.33 33.05
CA ALA A 393 -3.39 -12.72 33.18
C ALA A 393 -4.44 -13.68 32.59
N GLN A 394 -5.73 -13.36 32.73
CA GLN A 394 -6.83 -14.17 32.22
C GLN A 394 -7.12 -13.93 30.74
N HIS A 395 -7.08 -12.66 30.30
CA HIS A 395 -7.53 -12.23 28.96
C HIS A 395 -6.39 -11.80 28.02
N GLY A 396 -5.13 -11.79 28.47
CA GLY A 396 -3.97 -11.37 27.69
C GLY A 396 -3.84 -12.05 26.32
N ARG A 397 -4.26 -13.32 26.22
CA ARG A 397 -4.27 -14.05 24.94
C ARG A 397 -5.19 -13.43 23.89
N ARG A 398 -6.30 -12.80 24.27
CA ARG A 398 -7.24 -12.13 23.35
C ARG A 398 -6.55 -10.94 22.68
N PHE A 399 -5.75 -10.18 23.43
CA PHE A 399 -4.97 -9.05 22.92
C PHE A 399 -3.85 -9.49 21.98
N VAL A 400 -3.13 -10.55 22.35
CA VAL A 400 -2.13 -11.17 21.45
C VAL A 400 -2.80 -11.65 20.16
N ALA A 401 -3.99 -12.24 20.26
CA ALA A 401 -4.73 -12.72 19.10
C ALA A 401 -5.26 -11.58 18.20
N GLY A 402 -5.66 -10.46 18.79
CA GLY A 402 -6.11 -9.26 18.09
C GLY A 402 -4.99 -8.41 17.49
N GLY A 403 -3.71 -8.73 17.79
CA GLY A 403 -2.56 -7.96 17.31
C GLY A 403 -2.24 -6.70 18.11
N GLN A 404 -2.88 -6.47 19.27
CA GLN A 404 -2.61 -5.33 20.14
C GLN A 404 -1.36 -5.54 21.01
N LEU A 405 -0.23 -5.86 20.36
CA LEU A 405 0.99 -6.31 21.03
C LEU A 405 1.67 -5.20 21.86
N ASP A 406 1.84 -4.01 21.28
CA ASP A 406 2.52 -2.89 21.94
C ASP A 406 1.72 -2.32 23.10
N MET A 407 0.39 -2.25 22.95
CA MET A 407 -0.50 -1.84 24.03
C MET A 407 -0.40 -2.81 25.22
N LEU A 408 -0.46 -4.12 24.97
CA LEU A 408 -0.33 -5.13 26.01
C LEU A 408 1.04 -5.03 26.72
N ALA A 409 2.13 -4.87 25.97
CA ALA A 409 3.46 -4.70 26.55
C ALA A 409 3.57 -3.40 27.37
N GLY A 410 3.00 -2.30 26.88
CA GLY A 410 2.97 -1.02 27.59
C GLY A 410 2.20 -1.08 28.91
N HIS A 411 1.01 -1.72 28.91
CA HIS A 411 0.22 -1.93 30.12
C HIS A 411 0.96 -2.80 31.14
N ILE A 412 1.49 -3.95 30.74
CA ILE A 412 2.25 -4.83 31.66
C ILE A 412 3.52 -4.12 32.18
N GLY A 413 4.19 -3.34 31.33
CA GLY A 413 5.39 -2.58 31.68
C GLY A 413 5.17 -1.45 32.70
N SER A 414 3.92 -1.04 32.93
CA SER A 414 3.56 -0.05 33.94
C SER A 414 3.44 -0.62 35.36
N PHE A 415 3.43 -1.95 35.50
CA PHE A 415 3.22 -2.60 36.79
C PHE A 415 4.47 -2.57 37.68
N PRO A 416 4.31 -2.39 39.00
CA PRO A 416 5.40 -2.59 39.96
C PRO A 416 5.99 -4.01 39.88
N PRO A 417 7.32 -4.20 40.11
CA PRO A 417 7.97 -5.50 39.99
C PRO A 417 7.36 -6.60 40.87
N ASP A 418 6.90 -6.27 42.07
CA ASP A 418 6.25 -7.20 43.00
C ASP A 418 4.93 -7.75 42.46
N ILE A 419 4.14 -6.95 41.73
CA ILE A 419 2.91 -7.39 41.06
C ILE A 419 3.25 -8.38 39.94
N LEU A 420 4.24 -8.08 39.10
CA LEU A 420 4.66 -8.99 38.03
C LEU A 420 5.07 -10.37 38.57
N LEU A 421 5.74 -10.41 39.73
CA LEU A 421 6.14 -11.66 40.38
C LEU A 421 4.96 -12.47 40.94
N GLN A 422 3.85 -11.81 41.30
CA GLN A 422 2.62 -12.48 41.78
C GLN A 422 1.78 -13.06 40.64
N TYR A 423 1.93 -12.56 39.40
CA TYR A 423 1.15 -12.99 38.24
C TYR A 423 2.05 -13.53 37.11
N PRO A 424 2.59 -14.77 37.22
CA PRO A 424 3.55 -15.30 36.25
C PRO A 424 3.01 -15.46 34.82
N ALA A 425 1.69 -15.53 34.64
CA ALA A 425 1.06 -15.54 33.31
C ALA A 425 1.37 -14.28 32.50
N LEU A 426 1.63 -13.14 33.14
CA LEU A 426 2.03 -11.91 32.46
C LEU A 426 3.39 -12.06 31.77
N PHE A 427 4.33 -12.81 32.35
CA PHE A 427 5.60 -13.13 31.69
C PHE A 427 5.38 -13.98 30.43
N VAL A 428 4.39 -14.88 30.42
CA VAL A 428 4.03 -15.63 29.20
C VAL A 428 3.53 -14.68 28.10
N HIS A 429 2.71 -13.69 28.45
CA HIS A 429 2.23 -12.68 27.49
C HIS A 429 3.34 -11.79 26.95
N LEU A 430 4.25 -11.31 27.81
CA LEU A 430 5.45 -10.60 27.37
C LEU A 430 6.33 -11.47 26.47
N GLY A 431 6.43 -12.77 26.77
CA GLY A 431 7.09 -13.76 25.93
C GLY A 431 6.43 -13.90 24.55
N ASP A 432 5.10 -13.96 24.47
CA ASP A 432 4.37 -14.05 23.20
C ASP A 432 4.49 -12.74 22.39
N VAL A 433 4.43 -11.57 23.03
CA VAL A 433 4.64 -10.27 22.37
C VAL A 433 6.06 -10.16 21.80
N ALA A 434 7.09 -10.46 22.60
CA ALA A 434 8.48 -10.41 22.14
C ALA A 434 8.73 -11.41 21.00
N ARG A 435 8.15 -12.62 21.09
CA ARG A 435 8.26 -13.66 20.07
C ARG A 435 7.64 -13.22 18.73
N LEU A 436 6.48 -12.58 18.76
CA LEU A 436 5.79 -12.11 17.54
C LEU A 436 6.53 -10.92 16.89
N HIS A 437 7.19 -10.07 17.67
CA HIS A 437 8.13 -9.05 17.19
C HIS A 437 9.51 -9.60 16.79
N SER A 438 9.69 -10.93 16.75
CA SER A 438 10.97 -11.58 16.45
C SER A 438 12.12 -11.24 17.42
N ARG A 439 11.83 -10.75 18.63
CA ARG A 439 12.80 -10.51 19.72
C ARG A 439 13.00 -11.80 20.52
N PHE A 440 13.55 -12.83 19.89
CA PHE A 440 13.53 -14.20 20.41
C PHE A 440 14.29 -14.36 21.74
N ASP A 441 15.42 -13.68 21.95
CA ASP A 441 16.15 -13.74 23.22
C ASP A 441 15.38 -13.11 24.38
N ALA A 442 14.69 -12.00 24.11
CA ALA A 442 13.80 -11.39 25.09
C ALA A 442 12.62 -12.32 25.40
N ALA A 443 12.01 -12.92 24.36
CA ALA A 443 10.93 -13.87 24.53
C ALA A 443 11.35 -15.08 25.36
N LEU A 444 12.52 -15.66 25.09
CA LEU A 444 13.06 -16.80 25.82
C LEU A 444 13.27 -16.47 27.30
N ARG A 445 13.86 -15.30 27.59
CA ARG A 445 14.02 -14.81 28.98
C ARG A 445 12.69 -14.68 29.69
N TRP A 446 11.67 -14.10 29.05
CA TRP A 446 10.34 -13.97 29.65
C TRP A 446 9.70 -15.33 29.94
N TYR A 447 9.77 -16.28 29.00
CA TYR A 447 9.24 -17.63 29.26
C TYR A 447 10.03 -18.40 30.31
N GLN A 448 11.34 -18.19 30.44
CA GLN A 448 12.16 -18.81 31.47
C GLN A 448 11.83 -18.26 32.86
N GLN A 449 11.59 -16.95 32.97
CA GLN A 449 11.09 -16.35 34.21
C GLN A 449 9.69 -16.89 34.59
N ALA A 450 8.80 -17.05 33.60
CA ALA A 450 7.52 -17.69 33.81
C ALA A 450 7.69 -19.15 34.30
N GLU A 451 8.57 -19.92 33.65
CA GLU A 451 8.89 -21.30 34.02
C GLU A 451 9.39 -21.41 35.47
N GLU A 452 10.38 -20.61 35.86
CA GLU A 452 10.94 -20.63 37.22
C GLU A 452 9.87 -20.34 38.27
N ARG A 453 8.99 -19.37 37.98
CA ARG A 453 7.89 -18.99 38.87
C ARG A 453 6.81 -20.06 38.97
N PHE A 454 6.36 -20.62 37.85
CA PHE A 454 5.39 -21.71 37.86
C PHE A 454 5.92 -22.97 38.54
N ARG A 455 7.21 -23.29 38.40
CA ARG A 455 7.86 -24.38 39.18
C ARG A 455 7.82 -24.08 40.67
N THR A 456 8.15 -22.87 41.08
CA THR A 456 8.14 -22.45 42.49
C THR A 456 6.74 -22.51 43.10
N LEU A 457 5.71 -22.19 42.31
CA LEU A 457 4.30 -22.22 42.72
C LEU A 457 3.63 -23.60 42.54
N GLU A 458 4.36 -24.60 42.02
CA GLU A 458 3.83 -25.94 41.68
C GLU A 458 2.62 -25.90 40.70
N ASP A 459 2.52 -24.87 39.86
CA ASP A 459 1.47 -24.72 38.85
C ASP A 459 1.86 -25.44 37.55
N LEU A 460 1.46 -26.72 37.45
CA LEU A 460 1.74 -27.57 36.29
C LEU A 460 1.11 -27.03 34.97
N PRO A 461 -0.17 -26.59 34.94
CA PRO A 461 -0.73 -25.93 33.76
C PRO A 461 0.08 -24.72 33.29
N GLY A 462 0.45 -23.81 34.19
CA GLY A 462 1.27 -22.64 33.88
C GLY A 462 2.66 -23.03 33.35
N LEU A 463 3.31 -24.00 33.99
CA LEU A 463 4.59 -24.55 33.56
C LEU A 463 4.54 -25.10 32.12
N GLY A 464 3.50 -25.87 31.80
CA GLY A 464 3.28 -26.37 30.43
C GLY A 464 3.13 -25.24 29.40
N GLN A 465 2.48 -24.13 29.76
CA GLN A 465 2.35 -22.95 28.90
C GLN A 465 3.70 -22.25 28.66
N ALA A 466 4.52 -22.10 29.69
CA ALA A 466 5.85 -21.50 29.59
C ALA A 466 6.78 -22.35 28.70
N LEU A 467 6.80 -23.68 28.90
CA LEU A 467 7.59 -24.60 28.10
C LEU A 467 7.15 -24.62 26.63
N ARG A 468 5.83 -24.63 26.38
CA ARG A 468 5.29 -24.42 25.02
C ARG A 468 5.78 -23.10 24.46
N GLY A 469 5.71 -22.02 25.25
CA GLY A 469 6.24 -20.69 24.98
C GLY A 469 7.59 -20.75 24.28
N GLN A 470 8.55 -21.33 25.00
CA GLN A 470 9.92 -21.56 24.57
C GLN A 470 10.01 -22.44 23.33
N ALA A 471 9.29 -23.57 23.29
CA ALA A 471 9.32 -24.48 22.15
C ALA A 471 8.90 -23.81 20.84
N ARG A 472 7.91 -22.91 20.90
CA ARG A 472 7.41 -22.20 19.73
C ARG A 472 8.39 -21.16 19.20
N ILE A 473 9.31 -20.62 20.01
CA ILE A 473 10.45 -19.82 19.51
C ILE A 473 11.31 -20.68 18.58
N TYR A 474 11.66 -21.88 19.04
CA TYR A 474 12.48 -22.81 18.27
C TYR A 474 11.74 -23.34 17.03
N LEU A 475 10.42 -23.54 17.10
CA LEU A 475 9.61 -23.83 15.91
C LEU A 475 9.59 -22.65 14.94
N ASP A 476 9.40 -21.41 15.42
CA ASP A 476 9.38 -20.20 14.59
C ASP A 476 10.70 -20.01 13.84
N THR A 477 11.82 -20.38 14.47
CA THR A 477 13.19 -20.29 13.94
C THR A 477 13.70 -21.57 13.27
N VAL A 478 12.87 -22.61 13.15
CA VAL A 478 13.19 -23.91 12.51
C VAL A 478 14.38 -24.64 13.16
N ASN A 479 14.43 -24.63 14.49
CA ASN A 479 15.39 -25.39 15.30
C ASN A 479 14.70 -26.57 16.01
N PRO A 480 14.36 -27.64 15.27
CA PRO A 480 13.52 -28.68 15.83
C PRO A 480 14.18 -29.51 16.94
N ALA A 481 15.50 -29.62 16.96
CA ALA A 481 16.21 -30.32 18.04
C ALA A 481 15.98 -29.65 19.41
N ALA A 482 16.03 -28.31 19.46
CA ALA A 482 15.78 -27.57 20.70
C ALA A 482 14.29 -27.60 21.12
N ALA A 483 13.38 -27.54 20.14
CA ALA A 483 11.93 -27.61 20.39
C ALA A 483 11.50 -28.98 20.93
N GLU A 484 12.04 -30.10 20.42
CA GLU A 484 11.62 -31.46 20.79
C GLU A 484 11.74 -31.71 22.30
N LYS A 485 12.86 -31.29 22.91
CA LYS A 485 13.08 -31.44 24.36
C LYS A 485 12.00 -30.74 25.19
N LEU A 486 11.66 -29.51 24.81
CA LEU A 486 10.66 -28.70 25.52
C LEU A 486 9.24 -29.20 25.31
N LEU A 487 8.90 -29.63 24.09
CA LEU A 487 7.58 -30.17 23.76
C LEU A 487 7.34 -31.52 24.45
N THR A 488 8.36 -32.39 24.49
CA THR A 488 8.26 -33.68 25.17
C THR A 488 8.03 -33.50 26.68
N GLU A 489 8.75 -32.56 27.28
CA GLU A 489 8.57 -32.23 28.69
C GLU A 489 7.18 -31.64 28.97
N ALA A 490 6.74 -30.67 28.15
CA ALA A 490 5.41 -30.09 28.27
C ALA A 490 4.30 -31.14 28.08
N LEU A 491 4.48 -32.10 27.17
CA LEU A 491 3.53 -33.19 26.94
C LEU A 491 3.48 -34.13 28.16
N ARG A 492 4.62 -34.48 28.74
CA ARG A 492 4.71 -35.29 29.97
C ARG A 492 4.01 -34.61 31.15
N ILE A 493 4.21 -33.30 31.33
CA ILE A 493 3.54 -32.54 32.40
C ILE A 493 2.02 -32.49 32.17
N SER A 494 1.56 -32.55 30.93
CA SER A 494 0.14 -32.60 30.59
C SER A 494 -0.51 -33.99 30.79
N ASP A 495 0.27 -35.05 31.08
CA ASP A 495 -0.27 -36.39 31.32
C ASP A 495 -1.18 -36.38 32.57
N GLY A 496 -2.38 -36.94 32.43
CA GLY A 496 -3.37 -36.99 33.51
C GLY A 496 -4.10 -35.68 33.81
N GLN A 497 -3.79 -34.58 33.10
CA GLN A 497 -4.50 -33.30 33.24
C GLN A 497 -5.84 -33.29 32.46
N PRO A 498 -6.88 -32.60 32.96
CA PRO A 498 -8.20 -32.58 32.30
C PRO A 498 -8.23 -31.74 31.01
N ASP A 499 -7.27 -30.84 30.77
CA ASP A 499 -7.23 -29.96 29.59
C ASP A 499 -6.76 -30.68 28.31
N ARG A 500 -7.67 -31.46 27.72
CA ARG A 500 -7.45 -32.17 26.45
C ARG A 500 -7.08 -31.24 25.29
N ALA A 501 -7.59 -30.00 25.29
CA ALA A 501 -7.33 -29.04 24.22
C ALA A 501 -5.87 -28.56 24.23
N SER A 502 -5.30 -28.32 25.41
CA SER A 502 -3.87 -28.01 25.55
C SER A 502 -2.98 -29.17 25.13
N ARG A 503 -3.34 -30.41 25.49
CA ARG A 503 -2.60 -31.60 25.05
C ARG A 503 -2.62 -31.75 23.53
N ALA A 504 -3.79 -31.62 22.89
CA ALA A 504 -3.90 -31.69 21.44
C ALA A 504 -3.05 -30.62 20.73
N ARG A 505 -2.95 -29.41 21.29
CA ARG A 505 -2.06 -28.36 20.76
C ARG A 505 -0.58 -28.73 20.87
N LEU A 506 -0.14 -29.36 21.97
CA LEU A 506 1.25 -29.80 22.13
C LEU A 506 1.60 -30.90 21.11
N LEU A 507 0.70 -31.86 20.91
CA LEU A 507 0.86 -32.92 19.91
C LEU A 507 0.96 -32.36 18.49
N ASP A 508 0.15 -31.36 18.14
CA ASP A 508 0.28 -30.65 16.85
C ASP A 508 1.64 -29.97 16.68
N LEU A 509 2.14 -29.29 17.72
CA LEU A 509 3.45 -28.64 17.69
C LEU A 509 4.58 -29.67 17.57
N LEU A 510 4.44 -30.83 18.22
CA LEU A 510 5.40 -31.94 18.12
C LEU A 510 5.36 -32.58 16.72
N ALA A 511 4.17 -32.74 16.14
CA ALA A 511 4.02 -33.18 14.76
C ALA A 511 4.67 -32.19 13.78
N GLU A 512 4.47 -30.88 13.97
CA GLU A 512 5.16 -29.84 13.18
C GLU A 512 6.68 -29.94 13.35
N ASN A 513 7.16 -30.16 14.57
CA ASN A 513 8.57 -30.33 14.87
C ASN A 513 9.19 -31.50 14.11
N LEU A 514 8.51 -32.65 14.12
CA LEU A 514 8.94 -33.86 13.44
C LEU A 514 8.92 -33.70 11.91
N ILE A 515 7.96 -32.95 11.37
CA ILE A 515 7.97 -32.54 9.95
C ILE A 515 9.23 -31.76 9.63
N ASN A 516 9.64 -30.82 10.50
CA ASN A 516 10.87 -30.06 10.34
C ASN A 516 12.14 -30.92 10.46
N GLN A 517 12.08 -32.07 11.14
CA GLN A 517 13.15 -33.08 11.17
C GLN A 517 13.11 -34.06 10.00
N GLY A 518 12.08 -34.02 9.16
CA GLY A 518 11.85 -35.04 8.12
C GLY A 518 11.27 -36.36 8.62
N ARG A 519 10.86 -36.46 9.89
CA ARG A 519 10.32 -37.68 10.52
C ARG A 519 8.80 -37.80 10.32
N MET A 520 8.38 -38.05 9.08
CA MET A 520 6.98 -37.94 8.67
C MET A 520 6.04 -38.98 9.28
N GLY A 521 6.49 -40.23 9.44
CA GLY A 521 5.68 -41.29 10.06
C GLY A 521 5.27 -40.93 11.49
N ALA A 522 6.26 -40.59 12.32
CA ALA A 522 6.02 -40.16 13.70
C ALA A 522 5.16 -38.89 13.77
N ALA A 523 5.35 -37.93 12.85
CA ALA A 523 4.52 -36.73 12.80
C ALA A 523 3.03 -37.06 12.54
N GLN A 524 2.73 -38.06 11.70
CA GLN A 524 1.36 -38.49 11.45
C GLN A 524 0.73 -39.16 12.67
N GLU A 525 1.48 -39.96 13.42
CA GLU A 525 1.01 -40.63 14.64
C GLU A 525 0.57 -39.62 15.70
N PHE A 526 1.44 -38.65 16.04
CA PHE A 526 1.08 -37.61 17.03
C PHE A 526 -0.09 -36.75 16.57
N ARG A 527 -0.23 -36.52 15.27
CA ARG A 527 -1.38 -35.79 14.74
C ARG A 527 -2.67 -36.59 14.82
N GLN A 528 -2.63 -37.88 14.51
CA GLN A 528 -3.77 -38.76 14.72
C GLN A 528 -4.18 -38.77 16.19
N GLU A 529 -3.24 -38.78 17.13
CA GLU A 529 -3.52 -38.63 18.56
C GLU A 529 -4.12 -37.26 18.91
N ALA A 530 -3.58 -36.16 18.35
CA ALA A 530 -4.15 -34.83 18.55
C ALA A 530 -5.61 -34.77 18.05
N ASP A 531 -5.87 -35.43 16.93
CA ASP A 531 -7.21 -35.51 16.33
C ASP A 531 -8.14 -36.41 17.14
N THR A 532 -7.69 -37.55 17.70
CA THR A 532 -8.54 -38.36 18.59
C THR A 532 -8.93 -37.59 19.85
N LEU A 533 -8.03 -36.75 20.37
CA LEU A 533 -8.34 -35.84 21.49
C LEU A 533 -9.34 -34.74 21.11
N ARG A 534 -9.42 -34.35 19.83
CA ARG A 534 -10.38 -33.37 19.28
C ARG A 534 -11.69 -33.99 18.82
N LYS A 535 -11.69 -35.24 18.35
CA LYS A 535 -12.80 -35.96 17.70
C LYS A 535 -13.89 -36.42 18.69
N GLN A 536 -14.36 -35.48 19.52
CA GLN A 536 -15.79 -35.31 19.72
C GLN A 536 -16.43 -34.38 18.66
N GLU A 537 -15.67 -33.82 17.72
CA GLU A 537 -16.23 -33.13 16.54
C GLU A 537 -15.54 -33.60 15.25
N SER A 538 -16.37 -33.89 14.24
CA SER A 538 -16.01 -34.42 12.93
C SER A 538 -15.58 -33.31 11.99
N ASP A 539 -14.43 -33.48 11.32
CA ASP A 539 -14.21 -33.10 9.92
C ASP A 539 -12.92 -33.75 9.37
N GLU A 540 -12.84 -33.90 8.05
CA GLU A 540 -11.70 -34.48 7.33
C GLU A 540 -10.43 -33.65 7.61
N VAL A 541 -9.40 -34.28 8.19
CA VAL A 541 -8.22 -33.59 8.69
C VAL A 541 -7.38 -33.07 7.52
N ALA A 542 -7.53 -31.79 7.21
CA ALA A 542 -6.76 -31.15 6.16
C ALA A 542 -5.25 -31.24 6.47
N MET A 543 -4.49 -31.84 5.57
CA MET A 543 -3.04 -32.00 5.69
C MET A 543 -2.32 -30.63 5.86
N PRO A 544 -1.28 -30.48 6.72
CA PRO A 544 -0.64 -29.19 6.95
C PRO A 544 0.17 -28.76 5.73
N LEU A 545 0.23 -27.45 5.46
CA LEU A 545 0.96 -26.88 4.32
C LEU A 545 2.44 -27.27 4.32
N ARG A 546 3.09 -27.26 5.49
CA ARG A 546 4.48 -27.69 5.63
C ARG A 546 4.71 -29.13 5.23
N LEU A 547 3.79 -30.02 5.60
CA LEU A 547 3.86 -31.43 5.23
C LEU A 547 3.72 -31.57 3.71
N MET A 548 2.77 -30.85 3.10
CA MET A 548 2.60 -30.87 1.65
C MET A 548 3.86 -30.40 0.92
N LEU A 549 4.45 -29.28 1.37
CA LEU A 549 5.70 -28.73 0.82
C LEU A 549 6.85 -29.74 0.92
N ARG A 550 7.10 -30.27 2.12
CA ARG A 550 8.25 -31.15 2.42
C ARG A 550 8.07 -32.61 1.99
N THR A 551 6.91 -32.98 1.43
CA THR A 551 6.66 -34.30 0.82
C THR A 551 6.49 -34.24 -0.71
N GLY A 552 6.63 -33.06 -1.31
CA GLY A 552 6.48 -32.87 -2.74
C GLY A 552 5.02 -32.75 -3.24
N ARG A 553 4.02 -32.60 -2.36
CA ARG A 553 2.61 -32.41 -2.77
C ARG A 553 2.33 -30.97 -3.21
N LEU A 554 3.17 -30.45 -4.10
CA LEU A 554 3.27 -29.03 -4.45
C LEU A 554 1.99 -28.50 -5.09
N ALA A 555 1.35 -29.23 -6.00
CA ALA A 555 0.10 -28.78 -6.64
C ALA A 555 -1.07 -28.64 -5.64
N LYS A 556 -1.10 -29.47 -4.59
CA LYS A 556 -2.10 -29.35 -3.51
C LYS A 556 -1.76 -28.18 -2.58
N ALA A 557 -0.47 -27.98 -2.27
CA ALA A 557 -0.01 -26.84 -1.50
C ALA A 557 -0.31 -25.51 -2.21
N LYS A 558 -0.02 -25.42 -3.52
CA LYS A 558 -0.27 -24.28 -4.39
C LYS A 558 -1.72 -23.82 -4.30
N ARG A 559 -2.66 -24.70 -4.67
CA ARG A 559 -4.12 -24.40 -4.66
C ARG A 559 -4.61 -23.92 -3.29
N ARG A 560 -4.13 -24.55 -2.21
CA ARG A 560 -4.53 -24.16 -0.85
C ARG A 560 -3.97 -22.79 -0.46
N LEU A 561 -2.71 -22.51 -0.79
CA LEU A 561 -2.07 -21.24 -0.50
C LEU A 561 -2.66 -20.09 -1.33
N GLU A 562 -3.03 -20.33 -2.59
CA GLU A 562 -3.73 -19.36 -3.44
C GLU A 562 -5.10 -18.99 -2.84
N ALA A 563 -5.88 -19.98 -2.41
CA ALA A 563 -7.17 -19.75 -1.75
C ALA A 563 -7.00 -18.98 -0.42
N MET A 564 -5.97 -19.30 0.36
CA MET A 564 -5.65 -18.58 1.59
C MET A 564 -5.21 -17.14 1.30
N ALA A 565 -4.37 -16.91 0.29
CA ALA A 565 -3.91 -15.58 -0.08
C ALA A 565 -5.08 -14.69 -0.55
N ALA A 566 -6.03 -15.26 -1.30
CA ALA A 566 -7.25 -14.56 -1.70
C ALA A 566 -8.11 -14.17 -0.48
N ALA A 567 -8.37 -15.11 0.43
CA ALA A 567 -9.14 -14.83 1.65
C ALA A 567 -8.46 -13.79 2.56
N GLU A 568 -7.13 -13.85 2.70
CA GLU A 568 -6.34 -12.89 3.48
C GLU A 568 -6.30 -11.48 2.86
N SER A 569 -6.53 -11.36 1.55
CA SER A 569 -6.67 -10.07 0.88
C SER A 569 -7.99 -9.37 1.23
N GLU A 570 -9.05 -10.14 1.50
CA GLU A 570 -10.35 -9.62 1.92
C GLU A 570 -10.40 -9.38 3.44
N GLN A 571 -9.79 -10.28 4.21
CA GLN A 571 -9.71 -10.22 5.67
C GLN A 571 -8.25 -10.34 6.13
N PRO A 572 -7.54 -9.21 6.28
CA PRO A 572 -6.15 -9.21 6.68
C PRO A 572 -5.92 -9.91 8.02
N VAL A 573 -5.04 -10.91 8.02
CA VAL A 573 -4.55 -11.51 9.26
C VAL A 573 -3.60 -10.52 9.93
N MET A 574 -3.84 -10.18 11.19
CA MET A 574 -3.02 -9.20 11.91
C MET A 574 -1.75 -9.81 12.53
N GLN A 575 -1.76 -11.11 12.81
CA GLN A 575 -0.63 -11.77 13.48
C GLN A 575 0.49 -12.17 12.52
N PRO A 576 1.76 -11.87 12.86
CA PRO A 576 2.93 -12.44 12.19
C PRO A 576 3.01 -13.97 12.36
N ARG A 577 3.29 -14.69 11.28
CA ARG A 577 3.40 -16.17 11.27
C ARG A 577 4.82 -16.67 10.95
N ALA A 578 5.83 -15.80 11.02
CA ALA A 578 7.23 -16.13 10.72
C ALA A 578 7.37 -16.81 9.34
N HIS A 579 8.12 -17.91 9.23
CA HIS A 579 8.27 -18.69 8.00
C HIS A 579 6.98 -19.41 7.53
N ARG A 580 5.86 -19.29 8.26
CA ARG A 580 4.53 -19.82 7.87
C ARG A 580 3.69 -18.81 7.10
N GLU A 581 4.21 -17.62 6.80
CA GLU A 581 3.42 -16.63 6.06
C GLU A 581 2.97 -17.16 4.70
N THR A 582 1.67 -17.02 4.43
CA THR A 582 1.00 -17.56 3.25
C THR A 582 1.70 -17.14 1.97
N LEU A 583 1.95 -15.83 1.81
CA LEU A 583 2.64 -15.28 0.64
C LEU A 583 4.07 -15.82 0.49
N LEU A 584 4.80 -16.01 1.59
CA LEU A 584 6.20 -16.48 1.53
C LEU A 584 6.31 -17.97 1.22
N LEU A 585 5.36 -18.79 1.69
CA LEU A 585 5.25 -20.19 1.28
C LEU A 585 4.82 -20.31 -0.18
N LEU A 586 3.85 -19.49 -0.60
CA LEU A 586 3.36 -19.47 -1.98
C LEU A 586 4.44 -19.04 -2.97
N ALA A 587 5.24 -18.03 -2.63
CA ALA A 587 6.38 -17.61 -3.46
C ALA A 587 7.40 -18.74 -3.67
N LEU A 588 7.69 -19.54 -2.63
CA LEU A 588 8.57 -20.71 -2.77
C LEU A 588 7.94 -21.79 -3.66
N ILE A 589 6.64 -22.04 -3.50
CA ILE A 589 5.91 -23.00 -4.34
C ILE A 589 5.95 -22.56 -5.81
N TYR A 590 5.65 -21.29 -6.12
CA TYR A 590 5.79 -20.75 -7.48
C TYR A 590 7.21 -20.93 -8.02
N ALA A 591 8.23 -20.72 -7.17
CA ALA A 591 9.61 -20.94 -7.59
C ALA A 591 9.91 -22.41 -7.92
N PHE A 592 9.35 -23.37 -7.18
CA PHE A 592 9.46 -24.79 -7.54
C PHE A 592 8.81 -25.10 -8.89
N PHE A 593 7.64 -24.51 -9.18
CA PHE A 593 6.96 -24.66 -10.48
C PHE A 593 7.64 -23.92 -11.63
N GLY A 594 8.57 -23.00 -11.35
CA GLY A 594 9.23 -22.17 -12.37
C GLY A 594 8.46 -20.90 -12.77
N GLU A 595 7.47 -20.50 -11.97
CA GLU A 595 6.62 -19.33 -12.21
C GLU A 595 7.29 -18.06 -11.67
N GLN A 596 8.28 -17.56 -12.41
CA GLN A 596 9.20 -16.52 -11.93
C GLN A 596 8.52 -15.21 -11.52
N GLU A 597 7.64 -14.66 -12.35
CA GLU A 597 6.97 -13.39 -12.09
C GLU A 597 6.04 -13.48 -10.87
N MET A 598 5.27 -14.58 -10.78
CA MET A 598 4.40 -14.86 -9.64
C MET A 598 5.21 -15.06 -8.36
N ALA A 599 6.32 -15.79 -8.42
CA ALA A 599 7.22 -15.98 -7.29
C ALA A 599 7.79 -14.65 -6.78
N LEU A 600 8.27 -13.79 -7.69
CA LEU A 600 8.86 -12.50 -7.34
C LEU A 600 7.83 -11.54 -6.74
N THR A 601 6.68 -11.37 -7.41
CA THR A 601 5.61 -10.46 -6.97
C THR A 601 5.07 -10.88 -5.60
N THR A 602 4.84 -12.17 -5.41
CA THR A 602 4.34 -12.71 -4.13
C THR A 602 5.40 -12.55 -3.01
N ALA A 603 6.68 -12.74 -3.32
CA ALA A 603 7.76 -12.55 -2.36
C ALA A 603 7.89 -11.07 -1.93
N VAL A 604 7.82 -10.13 -2.87
CA VAL A 604 7.85 -8.68 -2.59
C VAL A 604 6.68 -8.26 -1.70
N ALA A 605 5.47 -8.74 -1.99
CA ALA A 605 4.30 -8.51 -1.15
C ALA A 605 4.49 -9.06 0.27
N GLY A 606 5.05 -10.27 0.41
CA GLY A 606 5.39 -10.86 1.70
C GLY A 606 6.46 -10.06 2.47
N THR A 607 7.48 -9.53 1.78
CA THR A 607 8.49 -8.64 2.39
C THR A 607 7.85 -7.33 2.87
N SER A 608 6.96 -6.73 2.08
CA SER A 608 6.25 -5.50 2.46
C SER A 608 5.41 -5.72 3.71
N ARG A 609 4.67 -6.83 3.78
CA ARG A 609 3.92 -7.23 4.98
C ARG A 609 4.82 -7.38 6.20
N GLY A 610 5.99 -8.02 6.06
CA GLY A 610 6.97 -8.14 7.15
C GLY A 610 7.42 -6.78 7.70
N LYS A 611 7.62 -5.79 6.83
CA LYS A 611 7.96 -4.40 7.23
C LYS A 611 6.80 -3.70 7.93
N THR A 612 5.57 -3.83 7.40
CA THR A 612 4.37 -3.22 8.00
C THR A 612 4.09 -3.74 9.41
N LEU A 613 4.37 -5.01 9.67
CA LEU A 613 4.16 -5.65 10.97
C LEU A 613 5.36 -5.53 11.93
N ASP A 614 6.39 -4.77 11.57
CA ASP A 614 7.68 -4.72 12.30
C ASP A 614 8.23 -6.12 12.66
N ALA A 615 8.16 -7.04 11.69
CA ALA A 615 8.52 -8.44 11.84
C ALA A 615 9.78 -8.75 11.00
N PRO A 616 11.00 -8.46 11.50
CA PRO A 616 12.24 -8.60 10.73
C PRO A 616 12.51 -10.04 10.27
N PHE A 617 12.07 -11.04 11.02
CA PHE A 617 12.16 -12.44 10.58
C PHE A 617 11.39 -12.70 9.27
N ILE A 618 10.16 -12.17 9.16
CA ILE A 618 9.34 -12.30 7.94
C ILE A 618 10.00 -11.53 6.79
N THR A 619 10.52 -10.34 7.07
CA THR A 619 11.25 -9.52 6.08
C THR A 619 12.47 -10.26 5.52
N ALA A 620 13.26 -10.92 6.37
CA ALA A 620 14.40 -11.73 5.96
C ALA A 620 13.98 -12.92 5.07
N VAL A 621 12.94 -13.68 5.47
CA VAL A 621 12.41 -14.77 4.63
C VAL A 621 11.91 -14.22 3.29
N GLY A 622 11.25 -13.06 3.29
CA GLY A 622 10.81 -12.39 2.07
C GLY A 622 11.95 -12.10 1.09
N TRP A 623 13.09 -11.58 1.58
CA TRP A 623 14.29 -11.41 0.77
C TRP A 623 14.83 -12.73 0.22
N MET A 624 14.85 -13.82 1.01
CA MET A 624 15.23 -15.13 0.49
C MET A 624 14.31 -15.61 -0.64
N ARG A 625 12.99 -15.39 -0.50
CA ARG A 625 12.02 -15.77 -1.53
C ARG A 625 12.21 -14.97 -2.82
N GLN A 626 12.53 -13.67 -2.72
CA GLN A 626 12.93 -12.89 -3.89
C GLN A 626 14.20 -13.45 -4.52
N GLY A 627 15.19 -13.83 -3.71
CA GLY A 627 16.40 -14.51 -4.19
C GLY A 627 16.09 -15.79 -4.97
N HIS A 628 15.23 -16.66 -4.45
CA HIS A 628 14.78 -17.86 -5.16
C HIS A 628 14.05 -17.54 -6.47
N ALA A 629 13.25 -16.47 -6.53
CA ALA A 629 12.61 -16.05 -7.77
C ALA A 629 13.63 -15.56 -8.80
N TRP A 630 14.64 -14.78 -8.39
CA TRP A 630 15.71 -14.31 -9.28
C TRP A 630 16.57 -15.45 -9.85
N LEU A 631 16.78 -16.53 -9.09
CA LEU A 631 17.47 -17.73 -9.57
C LEU A 631 16.79 -18.39 -10.78
N LEU A 632 15.50 -18.16 -11.03
CA LEU A 632 14.76 -18.73 -12.16
C LEU A 632 15.10 -18.12 -13.51
N LEU A 633 15.70 -16.92 -13.55
CA LEU A 633 16.18 -16.34 -14.80
C LEU A 633 17.31 -17.19 -15.40
N LYS A 634 18.08 -17.88 -14.54
CA LYS A 634 19.20 -18.75 -14.90
C LYS A 634 20.24 -18.05 -15.80
N ASN A 635 20.51 -16.78 -15.53
CA ASN A 635 21.48 -15.94 -16.25
C ASN A 635 22.31 -15.10 -15.26
N GLN A 636 23.35 -14.42 -15.75
CA GLN A 636 24.30 -13.69 -14.88
C GLN A 636 23.62 -12.63 -14.00
N ASP A 637 22.71 -11.83 -14.58
CA ASP A 637 21.99 -10.78 -13.86
C ASP A 637 21.09 -11.38 -12.77
N GLY A 638 20.29 -12.40 -13.10
CA GLY A 638 19.45 -13.09 -12.12
C GLY A 638 20.24 -13.71 -10.97
N TYR A 639 21.41 -14.30 -11.25
CA TYR A 639 22.28 -14.81 -10.17
C TYR A 639 22.85 -13.69 -9.30
N GLN A 640 23.14 -12.52 -9.87
CA GLN A 640 23.64 -11.37 -9.11
C GLN A 640 22.53 -10.74 -8.24
N GLN A 641 21.34 -10.54 -8.79
CA GLN A 641 20.16 -10.07 -8.02
C GLN A 641 19.82 -11.05 -6.90
N ALA A 642 19.86 -12.36 -7.18
CA ALA A 642 19.64 -13.39 -6.17
C ALA A 642 20.65 -13.28 -5.03
N ALA A 643 21.95 -13.15 -5.34
CA ALA A 643 22.99 -13.03 -4.34
C ALA A 643 22.81 -11.79 -3.43
N MET A 644 22.43 -10.65 -4.00
CA MET A 644 22.10 -9.44 -3.22
C MET A 644 20.94 -9.67 -2.26
N ALA A 645 19.86 -10.29 -2.74
CA ALA A 645 18.70 -10.60 -1.90
C ALA A 645 19.04 -11.55 -0.75
N PHE A 646 19.84 -12.60 -1.00
CA PHE A 646 20.30 -13.51 0.05
C PHE A 646 21.23 -12.83 1.07
N GLN A 647 22.11 -11.93 0.62
CA GLN A 647 22.99 -11.18 1.51
C GLN A 647 22.19 -10.25 2.44
N HIS A 648 21.15 -9.58 1.93
CA HIS A 648 20.24 -8.80 2.77
C HIS A 648 19.51 -9.67 3.80
N ALA A 649 19.05 -10.86 3.39
CA ALA A 649 18.43 -11.80 4.32
C ALA A 649 19.40 -12.24 5.43
N ILE A 650 20.67 -12.50 5.11
CA ILE A 650 21.72 -12.84 6.08
C ILE A 650 21.95 -11.70 7.07
N GLN A 651 22.06 -10.46 6.58
CA GLN A 651 22.26 -9.29 7.45
C GLN A 651 21.15 -9.17 8.49
N ILE A 652 19.88 -9.22 8.05
CA ILE A 652 18.73 -9.15 8.98
C ILE A 652 18.75 -10.34 9.95
N SER A 653 19.13 -11.53 9.47
CA SER A 653 19.22 -12.73 10.32
C SER A 653 20.26 -12.58 11.44
N GLU A 654 21.37 -11.90 11.16
CA GLU A 654 22.44 -11.62 12.14
C GLU A 654 22.00 -10.55 13.14
N GLU A 655 21.31 -9.51 12.69
CA GLU A 655 20.74 -8.46 13.55
C GLU A 655 19.74 -9.03 14.58
N ILE A 656 18.94 -10.02 14.18
CA ILE A 656 17.97 -10.70 15.08
C ILE A 656 18.52 -11.95 15.76
N GLN A 657 19.82 -12.24 15.59
CA GLN A 657 20.52 -13.42 16.16
C GLN A 657 19.87 -14.77 15.80
N ALA A 658 19.19 -14.87 14.67
CA ALA A 658 18.54 -16.09 14.19
C ALA A 658 19.47 -16.87 13.25
N SER A 659 20.55 -17.46 13.77
CA SER A 659 21.59 -18.13 12.96
C SER A 659 21.06 -19.18 11.97
N ARG A 660 20.01 -19.94 12.35
CA ARG A 660 19.39 -20.96 11.49
C ARG A 660 18.69 -20.37 10.27
N LEU A 661 18.25 -19.12 10.32
CA LEU A 661 17.58 -18.43 9.21
C LEU A 661 18.51 -18.33 7.99
N LYS A 662 19.84 -18.23 8.22
CA LYS A 662 20.86 -18.13 7.16
C LYS A 662 20.94 -19.34 6.21
N VAL A 663 20.48 -20.53 6.63
CA VAL A 663 20.65 -21.77 5.85
C VAL A 663 20.01 -21.69 4.46
N GLU A 664 18.79 -21.17 4.35
CA GLU A 664 18.14 -21.05 3.03
C GLU A 664 18.83 -20.01 2.14
N ALA A 665 19.40 -18.95 2.74
CA ALA A 665 20.21 -17.98 2.01
C ALA A 665 21.53 -18.60 1.51
N TYR A 666 22.19 -19.42 2.33
CA TYR A 666 23.38 -20.17 1.91
C TYR A 666 23.08 -21.20 0.82
N TRP A 667 21.93 -21.87 0.89
CA TRP A 667 21.45 -22.74 -0.19
C TRP A 667 21.30 -21.96 -1.50
N GLY A 668 20.62 -20.81 -1.48
CA GLY A 668 20.43 -19.97 -2.65
C GLY A 668 21.74 -19.40 -3.22
N LEU A 669 22.66 -18.95 -2.35
CA LEU A 669 24.00 -18.48 -2.74
C LEU A 669 24.86 -19.60 -3.32
N CYS A 670 24.79 -20.82 -2.76
CA CYS A 670 25.43 -22.00 -3.32
C CYS A 670 24.98 -22.20 -4.78
N GLN A 671 23.69 -22.07 -5.08
CA GLN A 671 23.20 -22.13 -6.46
C GLN A 671 23.73 -20.97 -7.32
N ALA A 672 23.61 -19.73 -6.83
CA ALA A 672 23.99 -18.53 -7.58
C ALA A 672 25.47 -18.57 -8.01
N HIS A 673 26.37 -18.98 -7.11
CA HIS A 673 27.80 -19.10 -7.39
C HIS A 673 28.13 -20.38 -8.17
N GLY A 674 27.54 -21.51 -7.78
CA GLY A 674 27.80 -22.80 -8.40
C GLY A 674 27.43 -22.82 -9.88
N PHE A 675 26.27 -22.28 -10.24
CA PHE A 675 25.80 -22.27 -11.63
C PHE A 675 26.53 -21.24 -12.51
N ARG A 676 27.38 -20.40 -11.91
CA ARG A 676 28.35 -19.52 -12.61
C ARG A 676 29.74 -20.14 -12.74
N GLY A 677 29.92 -21.38 -12.28
CA GLY A 677 31.22 -22.07 -12.28
C GLY A 677 32.14 -21.67 -11.12
N GLN A 678 31.66 -20.91 -10.14
CA GLN A 678 32.44 -20.48 -8.96
C GLN A 678 32.40 -21.55 -7.87
N LEU A 679 32.91 -22.75 -8.20
CA LEU A 679 32.73 -23.95 -7.37
C LEU A 679 33.28 -23.81 -5.94
N GLY A 680 34.44 -23.18 -5.75
CA GLY A 680 35.02 -23.02 -4.41
C GLY A 680 34.15 -22.18 -3.46
N GLN A 681 33.47 -21.15 -3.99
CA GLN A 681 32.51 -20.36 -3.20
C GLN A 681 31.26 -21.19 -2.89
N ALA A 682 30.74 -21.92 -3.88
CA ALA A 682 29.58 -22.79 -3.71
C ALA A 682 29.83 -23.90 -2.66
N GLU A 683 31.04 -24.49 -2.64
CA GLU A 683 31.48 -25.48 -1.67
C GLU A 683 31.50 -24.92 -0.24
N SER A 684 32.11 -23.75 -0.05
CA SER A 684 32.16 -23.10 1.27
C SER A 684 30.75 -22.80 1.81
N LEU A 685 29.90 -22.18 0.97
CA LEU A 685 28.53 -21.84 1.34
C LEU A 685 27.68 -23.08 1.63
N ALA A 686 27.86 -24.16 0.86
CA ALA A 686 27.19 -25.42 1.12
C ALA A 686 27.64 -26.03 2.46
N ALA A 687 28.94 -26.02 2.76
CA ALA A 687 29.47 -26.54 4.03
C ALA A 687 28.91 -25.78 5.23
N ASP A 688 28.88 -24.44 5.17
CA ASP A 688 28.30 -23.60 6.23
C ASP A 688 26.80 -23.87 6.40
N GLY A 689 26.05 -23.92 5.29
CA GLY A 689 24.62 -24.20 5.29
C GLY A 689 24.27 -25.59 5.84
N VAL A 690 25.00 -26.63 5.41
CA VAL A 690 24.80 -28.02 5.89
C VAL A 690 25.12 -28.13 7.37
N THR A 691 26.23 -27.53 7.83
CA THR A 691 26.61 -27.57 9.25
C THR A 691 25.51 -26.99 10.13
N LEU A 692 24.99 -25.81 9.77
CA LEU A 692 23.89 -25.16 10.51
C LEU A 692 22.58 -25.95 10.42
N ALA A 693 22.26 -26.54 9.26
CA ALA A 693 21.06 -27.34 9.07
C ALA A 693 21.08 -28.62 9.91
N GLN A 694 22.21 -29.34 9.91
CA GLN A 694 22.39 -30.57 10.69
C GLN A 694 22.38 -30.30 12.19
N GLN A 695 23.02 -29.21 12.66
CA GLN A 695 22.95 -28.79 14.06
C GLN A 695 21.51 -28.50 14.53
N ALA A 696 20.67 -27.96 13.65
CA ALA A 696 19.25 -27.76 13.93
C ALA A 696 18.41 -29.04 13.78
N GLY A 697 18.92 -30.06 13.09
CA GLY A 697 18.21 -31.29 12.76
C GLY A 697 17.26 -31.17 11.57
N ASP A 698 17.55 -30.30 10.58
CA ASP A 698 16.72 -30.14 9.38
C ASP A 698 17.31 -30.87 8.16
N GLU A 699 16.85 -32.10 7.95
CA GLU A 699 17.34 -32.97 6.89
C GLU A 699 16.87 -32.55 5.48
N TRP A 700 15.72 -31.88 5.38
CA TRP A 700 15.13 -31.54 4.08
C TRP A 700 15.90 -30.43 3.36
N VAL A 701 16.26 -29.37 4.10
CA VAL A 701 17.07 -28.28 3.50
C VAL A 701 18.50 -28.74 3.24
N THR A 702 19.03 -29.65 4.07
CA THR A 702 20.30 -30.32 3.84
C THR A 702 20.30 -31.05 2.50
N ALA A 703 19.23 -31.79 2.19
CA ALA A 703 19.05 -32.44 0.89
C ALA A 703 19.00 -31.43 -0.29
N CYS A 704 18.34 -30.28 -0.10
CA CYS A 704 18.29 -29.21 -1.11
C CYS A 704 19.68 -28.64 -1.41
N ILE A 705 20.50 -28.42 -0.37
CA ILE A 705 21.89 -27.94 -0.52
C ILE A 705 22.74 -28.99 -1.26
N TYR A 706 22.69 -30.25 -0.85
CA TYR A 706 23.43 -31.33 -1.54
C TYR A 706 23.01 -31.50 -3.00
N THR A 707 21.72 -31.37 -3.31
CA THR A 707 21.22 -31.41 -4.69
C THR A 707 21.81 -30.27 -5.52
N THR A 708 21.84 -29.07 -4.94
CA THR A 708 22.36 -27.87 -5.60
C THR A 708 23.87 -27.96 -5.83
N LEU A 709 24.61 -28.44 -4.83
CA LEU A 709 26.05 -28.66 -4.93
C LEU A 709 26.37 -29.75 -5.97
N GLY A 710 25.62 -30.86 -5.96
CA GLY A 710 25.75 -31.92 -6.95
C GLY A 710 25.47 -31.44 -8.38
N ALA A 711 24.44 -30.61 -8.56
CA ALA A 711 24.13 -29.95 -9.83
C ALA A 711 25.26 -29.00 -10.27
N ALA A 712 25.80 -28.18 -9.35
CA ALA A 712 26.92 -27.29 -9.63
C ALA A 712 28.18 -28.07 -10.06
N TYR A 713 28.48 -29.18 -9.38
CA TYR A 713 29.58 -30.07 -9.77
C TYR A 713 29.36 -30.68 -11.16
N LEU A 714 28.15 -31.13 -11.48
CA LEU A 714 27.87 -31.67 -12.80
C LEU A 714 28.07 -30.61 -13.90
N LEU A 715 27.56 -29.39 -13.68
CA LEU A 715 27.76 -28.26 -14.60
C LEU A 715 29.22 -27.85 -14.73
N GLY A 716 30.02 -28.02 -13.67
CA GLY A 716 31.46 -27.82 -13.66
C GLY A 716 32.28 -29.06 -14.05
N GLU A 717 31.65 -30.09 -14.64
CA GLU A 717 32.26 -31.34 -15.12
C GLU A 717 33.04 -32.14 -14.04
N ARG A 718 32.69 -31.99 -12.76
CA ARG A 718 33.26 -32.74 -11.63
C ARG A 718 32.39 -33.93 -11.26
N TYR A 719 32.37 -34.94 -12.12
CA TYR A 719 31.41 -36.05 -12.10
C TYR A 719 31.41 -36.89 -10.80
N ASP A 720 32.57 -37.21 -10.22
CA ASP A 720 32.64 -38.02 -8.99
C ASP A 720 32.08 -37.27 -7.76
N GLN A 721 32.38 -35.97 -7.66
CA GLN A 721 31.84 -35.12 -6.61
C GLN A 721 30.33 -34.93 -6.79
N ALA A 722 29.87 -34.76 -8.04
CA ALA A 722 28.45 -34.70 -8.37
C ALA A 722 27.72 -35.97 -7.92
N ALA A 723 28.24 -37.15 -8.25
CA ALA A 723 27.68 -38.44 -7.84
C ALA A 723 27.56 -38.55 -6.30
N THR A 724 28.61 -38.15 -5.59
CA THR A 724 28.66 -38.21 -4.12
C THR A 724 27.59 -37.33 -3.48
N SER A 725 27.52 -36.05 -3.87
CA SER A 725 26.53 -35.11 -3.33
C SER A 725 25.09 -35.50 -3.69
N LEU A 726 24.84 -35.97 -4.92
CA LEU A 726 23.50 -36.41 -5.34
C LEU A 726 23.04 -37.68 -4.59
N ASN A 727 23.96 -38.59 -4.26
CA ASN A 727 23.63 -39.77 -3.44
C ASN A 727 23.28 -39.38 -1.99
N GLN A 728 23.97 -38.41 -1.42
CA GLN A 728 23.63 -37.85 -0.09
C GLN A 728 22.23 -37.22 -0.13
N ALA A 729 21.96 -36.36 -1.10
CA ALA A 729 20.64 -35.76 -1.28
C ALA A 729 19.53 -36.79 -1.46
N SER A 730 19.78 -37.85 -2.23
CA SER A 730 18.82 -38.94 -2.47
C SER A 730 18.43 -39.63 -1.16
N ALA A 731 19.40 -39.94 -0.29
CA ALA A 731 19.13 -40.59 0.99
C ALA A 731 18.29 -39.69 1.91
N SER A 732 18.63 -38.41 1.98
CA SER A 732 17.94 -37.41 2.80
C SER A 732 16.49 -37.16 2.34
N PHE A 733 16.24 -37.02 1.03
CA PHE A 733 14.88 -36.83 0.53
C PHE A 733 14.01 -38.08 0.70
N LEU A 734 14.60 -39.28 0.54
CA LEU A 734 13.88 -40.53 0.81
C LEU A 734 13.47 -40.62 2.29
N ALA A 735 14.36 -40.25 3.21
CA ALA A 735 14.05 -40.19 4.64
C ALA A 735 12.93 -39.18 4.95
N CYS A 736 12.90 -38.05 4.23
CA CYS A 736 11.84 -37.04 4.34
C CYS A 736 10.52 -37.43 3.63
N SER A 737 10.49 -38.52 2.88
CA SER A 737 9.38 -38.87 1.98
C SER A 737 9.03 -37.75 0.98
N ASP A 738 10.05 -37.02 0.49
CA ASP A 738 9.87 -35.95 -0.49
C ASP A 738 9.94 -36.47 -1.92
N THR A 739 8.76 -36.72 -2.49
CA THR A 739 8.62 -37.23 -3.86
C THR A 739 9.13 -36.26 -4.93
N HIS A 740 9.01 -34.95 -4.72
CA HIS A 740 9.52 -33.94 -5.66
C HIS A 740 11.04 -33.83 -5.57
N GLY A 741 11.58 -33.74 -4.36
CA GLY A 741 13.03 -33.73 -4.13
C GLY A 741 13.72 -34.97 -4.70
N THR A 742 13.13 -36.16 -4.50
CA THR A 742 13.62 -37.40 -5.10
C THR A 742 13.60 -37.36 -6.63
N ALA A 743 12.52 -36.87 -7.25
CA ALA A 743 12.44 -36.73 -8.71
C ALA A 743 13.52 -35.78 -9.25
N VAL A 744 13.76 -34.64 -8.58
CA VAL A 744 14.82 -33.70 -8.95
C VAL A 744 16.21 -34.33 -8.86
N VAL A 745 16.52 -35.08 -7.79
CA VAL A 745 17.81 -35.75 -7.65
C VAL A 745 18.01 -36.83 -8.73
N LEU A 746 16.97 -37.63 -9.01
CA LEU A 746 17.01 -38.62 -10.09
C LEU A 746 17.21 -37.97 -11.46
N LEU A 747 16.60 -36.81 -11.70
CA LEU A 747 16.80 -36.03 -12.92
C LEU A 747 18.28 -35.62 -13.09
N TRP A 748 18.91 -35.09 -12.05
CA TRP A 748 20.33 -34.74 -12.08
C TRP A 748 21.26 -35.97 -12.20
N ARG A 749 20.90 -37.09 -11.56
CA ARG A 749 21.63 -38.36 -11.71
C ARG A 749 21.51 -38.91 -13.13
N CYS A 750 20.33 -38.89 -13.74
CA CYS A 750 20.14 -39.29 -15.13
C CYS A 750 21.00 -38.44 -16.09
N LEU A 751 21.05 -37.11 -15.88
CA LEU A 751 21.94 -36.23 -16.62
C LEU A 751 23.42 -36.64 -16.45
N LEU A 752 23.84 -36.91 -15.21
CA LEU A 752 25.20 -37.37 -14.90
C LEU A 752 25.53 -38.68 -15.61
N TRP A 753 24.68 -39.70 -15.49
CA TRP A 753 24.87 -41.01 -16.13
C TRP A 753 24.88 -40.92 -17.63
N HIS A 754 24.04 -40.07 -18.21
CA HIS A 754 24.06 -39.78 -19.63
C HIS A 754 25.40 -39.14 -20.06
N LYS A 755 25.91 -38.16 -19.30
CA LYS A 755 27.18 -37.49 -19.60
C LYS A 755 28.40 -38.42 -19.53
N ILE A 756 28.43 -39.36 -18.58
CA ILE A 756 29.52 -40.34 -18.47
C ILE A 756 29.26 -41.64 -19.25
N ASN A 757 28.15 -41.71 -20.01
CA ASN A 757 27.73 -42.86 -20.79
C ASN A 757 27.54 -44.16 -19.97
N ASP A 758 27.03 -44.06 -18.74
CA ASP A 758 26.67 -45.20 -17.89
C ASP A 758 25.20 -45.60 -18.14
N VAL A 759 25.01 -46.43 -19.17
CA VAL A 759 23.68 -46.86 -19.64
C VAL A 759 22.93 -47.68 -18.58
N ALA A 760 23.64 -48.49 -17.79
CA ALA A 760 23.01 -49.37 -16.80
C ALA A 760 22.39 -48.59 -15.64
N ARG A 761 23.10 -47.58 -15.11
CA ARG A 761 22.55 -46.68 -14.08
C ARG A 761 21.51 -45.73 -14.64
N LEU A 762 21.72 -45.22 -15.86
CA LEU A 762 20.73 -44.38 -16.54
C LEU A 762 19.39 -45.10 -16.70
N GLN A 763 19.39 -46.35 -17.17
CA GLN A 763 18.16 -47.12 -17.36
C GLN A 763 17.38 -47.32 -16.06
N ARG A 764 18.05 -47.55 -14.93
CA ARG A 764 17.38 -47.69 -13.64
C ARG A 764 16.76 -46.38 -13.18
N ASP A 765 17.57 -45.32 -13.13
CA ASP A 765 17.15 -44.05 -12.54
C ASP A 765 16.08 -43.32 -13.39
N ILE A 766 16.11 -43.49 -14.71
CA ILE A 766 15.12 -42.83 -15.59
C ILE A 766 13.72 -43.43 -15.45
N ASP A 767 13.63 -44.72 -15.15
CA ASP A 767 12.35 -45.40 -14.94
C ASP A 767 11.69 -44.90 -13.65
N ASP A 768 12.46 -44.82 -12.57
CA ASP A 768 12.03 -44.27 -11.27
C ASP A 768 11.64 -42.78 -11.40
N LEU A 769 12.42 -42.01 -12.18
CA LEU A 769 12.14 -40.60 -12.46
C LEU A 769 10.80 -40.42 -13.19
N LEU A 770 10.60 -41.13 -14.30
CA LEU A 770 9.38 -41.00 -15.10
C LEU A 770 8.14 -41.52 -14.35
N GLN A 771 8.32 -42.51 -13.47
CA GLN A 771 7.26 -42.93 -12.56
C GLN A 771 6.81 -41.78 -11.65
N LEU A 772 7.74 -41.17 -10.91
CA LEU A 772 7.43 -40.07 -9.99
C LEU A 772 6.83 -38.88 -10.74
N VAL A 773 7.37 -38.54 -11.91
CA VAL A 773 6.90 -37.42 -12.73
C VAL A 773 5.47 -37.65 -13.21
N ARG A 774 5.12 -38.88 -13.61
CA ARG A 774 3.75 -39.24 -14.02
C ARG A 774 2.80 -39.28 -12.82
N ASP A 775 3.18 -39.96 -11.75
CA ASP A 775 2.28 -40.25 -10.62
C ASP A 775 1.98 -39.00 -9.77
N HIS A 776 2.86 -37.99 -9.80
CA HIS A 776 2.73 -36.75 -9.03
C HIS A 776 2.60 -35.47 -9.87
N ASP A 777 2.49 -35.59 -11.20
CA ASP A 777 2.35 -34.48 -12.14
C ASP A 777 3.51 -33.46 -12.08
N TYR A 778 4.75 -33.96 -12.13
CA TYR A 778 5.96 -33.13 -12.19
C TYR A 778 6.45 -32.89 -13.62
N THR A 779 5.55 -32.93 -14.60
CA THR A 779 5.87 -32.75 -16.03
C THR A 779 6.58 -31.42 -16.30
N PHE A 780 6.30 -30.40 -15.48
CA PHE A 780 6.94 -29.08 -15.53
C PHE A 780 8.47 -29.11 -15.38
N LEU A 781 9.06 -30.15 -14.77
CA LEU A 781 10.51 -30.33 -14.66
C LEU A 781 11.20 -30.44 -16.03
N PHE A 782 10.50 -30.90 -17.06
CA PHE A 782 11.02 -31.03 -18.43
C PHE A 782 10.65 -29.85 -19.33
N THR A 783 9.60 -29.10 -18.99
CA THR A 783 9.03 -28.07 -19.88
C THR A 783 9.41 -26.65 -19.48
N HIS A 784 9.80 -26.41 -18.23
CA HIS A 784 10.11 -25.08 -17.71
C HIS A 784 11.47 -25.03 -17.01
N LYS A 785 12.01 -23.83 -16.84
CA LYS A 785 13.12 -23.59 -15.90
C LYS A 785 12.56 -23.58 -14.48
N THR A 786 13.07 -24.45 -13.61
CA THR A 786 12.63 -24.55 -12.22
C THR A 786 13.75 -24.18 -11.25
N LEU A 787 13.41 -23.95 -9.97
CA LEU A 787 14.39 -23.57 -8.96
C LEU A 787 15.53 -24.59 -8.86
N LEU A 788 15.19 -25.89 -8.77
CA LEU A 788 16.17 -26.97 -8.63
C LEU A 788 16.53 -27.67 -9.95
N GLY A 789 15.94 -27.30 -11.07
CA GLY A 789 16.24 -27.88 -12.39
C GLY A 789 17.48 -27.27 -13.05
N PRO A 790 17.90 -27.85 -14.20
CA PRO A 790 19.04 -27.35 -14.96
C PRO A 790 18.79 -25.95 -15.53
N PRO A 791 19.84 -25.12 -15.70
CA PRO A 791 19.72 -23.80 -16.35
C PRO A 791 19.10 -23.86 -17.75
N GLN A 792 19.34 -24.97 -18.46
CA GLN A 792 18.85 -25.25 -19.81
C GLN A 792 17.98 -26.51 -19.76
N PRO A 793 16.64 -26.38 -19.76
CA PRO A 793 15.73 -27.53 -19.75
C PRO A 793 15.95 -28.47 -20.93
N ARG A 794 16.42 -27.94 -22.08
CA ARG A 794 16.73 -28.74 -23.27
C ARG A 794 17.83 -29.78 -23.06
N SER A 795 18.65 -29.64 -22.01
CA SER A 795 19.64 -30.66 -21.62
C SER A 795 18.99 -32.00 -21.24
N LEU A 796 17.69 -32.01 -20.95
CA LEU A 796 16.92 -33.19 -20.58
C LEU A 796 16.30 -33.93 -21.77
N ILE A 797 16.24 -33.32 -22.96
CA ILE A 797 15.65 -33.96 -24.15
C ILE A 797 16.33 -35.28 -24.54
N PRO A 798 17.68 -35.40 -24.47
CA PRO A 798 18.35 -36.69 -24.71
C PRO A 798 17.83 -37.81 -23.80
N LEU A 799 17.44 -37.49 -22.56
CA LEU A 799 16.88 -38.47 -21.62
C LEU A 799 15.49 -38.92 -22.07
N LEU A 800 14.62 -38.00 -22.50
CA LEU A 800 13.30 -38.33 -23.02
C LEU A 800 13.38 -39.18 -24.30
N LEU A 801 14.30 -38.86 -25.20
CA LEU A 801 14.57 -39.65 -26.39
C LEU A 801 15.09 -41.06 -26.03
N TYR A 802 15.98 -41.15 -25.04
CA TYR A 802 16.46 -42.42 -24.53
C TYR A 802 15.30 -43.27 -23.98
N ALA A 803 14.46 -42.71 -23.11
CA ALA A 803 13.29 -43.39 -22.55
C ALA A 803 12.31 -43.84 -23.64
N ARG A 804 12.01 -42.97 -24.62
CA ARG A 804 11.13 -43.30 -25.74
C ARG A 804 11.60 -44.54 -26.49
N ASN A 805 12.90 -44.61 -26.78
CA ASN A 805 13.48 -45.63 -27.64
C ASN A 805 13.83 -46.94 -26.92
N HIS A 806 14.06 -46.91 -25.59
CA HIS A 806 14.59 -48.06 -24.85
C HIS A 806 13.68 -48.55 -23.71
N ASN A 807 12.63 -47.81 -23.35
CA ASN A 807 11.69 -48.21 -22.31
C ASN A 807 10.25 -48.32 -22.83
N SER A 808 9.80 -49.55 -23.10
CA SER A 808 8.46 -49.84 -23.59
C SER A 808 7.33 -49.40 -22.65
N HIS A 809 7.56 -49.34 -21.34
CA HIS A 809 6.55 -48.91 -20.36
C HIS A 809 6.32 -47.39 -20.39
N TYR A 810 7.37 -46.61 -20.62
CA TYR A 810 7.31 -45.14 -20.64
C TYR A 810 7.36 -44.52 -22.04
N THR A 811 7.43 -45.31 -23.12
CA THR A 811 7.48 -44.80 -24.51
C THR A 811 6.39 -43.78 -24.81
N ALA A 812 5.13 -44.10 -24.48
CA ALA A 812 4.00 -43.21 -24.76
C ALA A 812 4.07 -41.90 -23.95
N PHE A 813 4.48 -41.99 -22.67
CA PHE A 813 4.60 -40.83 -21.80
C PHE A 813 5.74 -39.91 -22.23
N ALA A 814 6.93 -40.46 -22.52
CA ALA A 814 8.05 -39.70 -23.05
C ALA A 814 7.74 -39.07 -24.41
N SER A 815 6.99 -39.77 -25.28
CA SER A 815 6.52 -39.22 -26.56
C SER A 815 5.58 -38.03 -26.35
N GLY A 816 4.62 -38.13 -25.42
CA GLY A 816 3.71 -37.02 -25.10
C GLY A 816 4.42 -35.78 -24.54
N LEU A 817 5.47 -35.96 -23.72
CA LEU A 817 6.33 -34.85 -23.28
C LEU A 817 7.09 -34.22 -24.46
N LEU A 818 7.65 -35.04 -25.35
CA LEU A 818 8.32 -34.55 -26.56
C LEU A 818 7.35 -33.83 -27.51
N ASP A 819 6.11 -34.32 -27.65
CA ASP A 819 5.05 -33.67 -28.43
C ASP A 819 4.70 -32.29 -27.89
N THR A 820 4.54 -32.18 -26.56
CA THR A 820 4.28 -30.89 -25.88
C THR A 820 5.39 -29.87 -26.16
N LEU A 821 6.61 -30.35 -26.36
CA LEU A 821 7.78 -29.54 -26.68
C LEU A 821 8.00 -29.31 -28.19
N GLY A 822 7.18 -29.92 -29.05
CA GLY A 822 7.31 -29.86 -30.51
C GLY A 822 8.44 -30.72 -31.10
N LEU A 823 8.95 -31.71 -30.35
CA LEU A 823 10.19 -32.45 -30.64
C LEU A 823 9.99 -33.95 -30.88
N SER A 824 8.76 -34.43 -31.04
CA SER A 824 8.47 -35.88 -31.15
C SER A 824 9.05 -36.54 -32.39
N GLN A 825 9.26 -35.79 -33.47
CA GLN A 825 9.83 -36.28 -34.74
C GLN A 825 11.36 -36.41 -34.71
N LEU A 826 12.02 -35.95 -33.63
CA LEU A 826 13.46 -36.04 -33.51
C LEU A 826 13.90 -37.43 -33.05
N GLU A 827 14.93 -37.98 -33.69
CA GLU A 827 15.61 -39.20 -33.24
C GLU A 827 16.81 -38.89 -32.32
N PHE A 828 17.37 -37.70 -32.49
CA PHE A 828 18.53 -37.20 -31.75
C PHE A 828 18.32 -35.72 -31.42
N HIS A 829 18.81 -35.31 -30.25
CA HIS A 829 18.85 -33.92 -29.82
C HIS A 829 20.16 -33.68 -29.08
N PRO A 830 20.91 -32.60 -29.36
CA PRO A 830 22.22 -32.39 -28.75
C PRO A 830 22.15 -31.82 -27.32
N GLY A 831 20.95 -31.51 -26.83
CA GLY A 831 20.72 -31.02 -25.47
C GLY A 831 20.63 -29.50 -25.32
N TYR A 832 20.60 -28.75 -26.42
CA TYR A 832 20.45 -27.30 -26.47
C TYR A 832 19.57 -26.90 -27.66
N GLN A 833 18.98 -25.70 -27.61
CA GLN A 833 18.29 -25.08 -28.74
C GLN A 833 19.27 -24.20 -29.52
N LEU A 834 19.16 -24.16 -30.86
CA LEU A 834 19.89 -23.15 -31.63
C LEU A 834 19.15 -21.82 -31.58
N ARG A 835 19.83 -20.76 -31.17
CA ARG A 835 19.33 -19.39 -31.37
C ARG A 835 20.00 -18.80 -32.60
N VAL A 836 19.22 -18.28 -33.53
CA VAL A 836 19.73 -17.74 -34.80
C VAL A 836 19.26 -16.31 -34.99
N GLN A 837 20.21 -15.41 -35.24
CA GLN A 837 19.94 -14.03 -35.62
C GLN A 837 20.35 -13.82 -37.09
N THR A 838 19.45 -13.24 -37.87
CA THR A 838 19.63 -12.92 -39.28
C THR A 838 19.18 -11.51 -39.65
N LEU A 839 18.39 -10.82 -38.82
CA LEU A 839 18.07 -9.41 -38.98
C LEU A 839 19.24 -8.56 -38.47
N GLY A 840 20.04 -8.04 -39.41
CA GLY A 840 21.33 -7.42 -39.14
C GLY A 840 22.49 -8.43 -39.27
N PRO A 841 23.52 -8.37 -38.40
CA PRO A 841 24.66 -9.27 -38.49
C PRO A 841 24.26 -10.72 -38.14
N PHE A 842 24.70 -11.68 -38.94
CA PHE A 842 24.43 -13.09 -38.68
C PHE A 842 25.16 -13.60 -37.45
N ARG A 843 24.39 -14.09 -36.47
CA ARG A 843 24.91 -14.70 -35.24
C ARG A 843 24.16 -15.99 -34.91
N LEU A 844 24.85 -16.91 -34.26
CA LEU A 844 24.36 -18.23 -33.90
C LEU A 844 24.81 -18.56 -32.48
N TRP A 845 23.92 -19.10 -31.66
CA TRP A 845 24.24 -19.55 -30.30
C TRP A 845 23.80 -21.00 -30.08
N HIS A 846 24.59 -21.73 -29.28
CA HIS A 846 24.13 -22.91 -28.55
C HIS A 846 23.50 -22.41 -27.24
N ASP A 847 22.18 -22.35 -27.17
CA ASP A 847 21.43 -21.67 -26.10
C ASP A 847 21.94 -20.23 -25.85
N ALA A 848 22.76 -20.05 -24.80
CA ALA A 848 23.31 -18.76 -24.39
C ALA A 848 24.75 -18.51 -24.86
N VAL A 849 25.43 -19.51 -25.44
CA VAL A 849 26.85 -19.42 -25.84
C VAL A 849 26.96 -19.13 -27.33
N GLU A 850 27.52 -17.98 -27.69
CA GLU A 850 27.68 -17.59 -29.09
C GLU A 850 28.75 -18.45 -29.78
N ILE A 851 28.43 -18.90 -30.99
CA ILE A 851 29.38 -19.58 -31.87
C ILE A 851 30.13 -18.52 -32.67
N PRO A 852 31.43 -18.28 -32.38
CA PRO A 852 32.18 -17.24 -33.06
C PRO A 852 32.37 -17.59 -34.54
N ALA A 853 32.44 -16.58 -35.41
CA ALA A 853 32.63 -16.79 -36.85
C ALA A 853 33.84 -17.69 -37.19
N LYS A 854 34.90 -17.66 -36.37
CA LYS A 854 36.09 -18.52 -36.53
C LYS A 854 35.80 -20.02 -36.36
N ALA A 855 34.80 -20.40 -35.54
CA ALA A 855 34.44 -21.80 -35.29
C ALA A 855 33.94 -22.51 -36.56
N TRP A 856 33.44 -21.77 -37.55
CA TRP A 856 32.96 -22.33 -38.81
C TRP A 856 34.07 -22.90 -39.68
N GLN A 857 35.33 -22.48 -39.50
CA GLN A 857 36.53 -22.87 -40.27
C GLN A 857 36.50 -22.59 -41.79
N ARG A 858 35.32 -22.59 -42.41
CA ARG A 858 35.09 -22.37 -43.85
C ARG A 858 33.89 -21.45 -44.06
N LYS A 859 34.10 -20.38 -44.82
CA LYS A 859 33.05 -19.40 -45.18
C LYS A 859 31.84 -20.07 -45.84
N LYS A 860 32.06 -21.04 -46.75
CA LYS A 860 30.99 -21.74 -47.48
C LYS A 860 30.13 -22.65 -46.60
N ALA A 861 30.63 -23.17 -45.47
CA ALA A 861 29.80 -23.91 -44.51
C ALA A 861 28.80 -22.99 -43.80
N ARG A 862 29.23 -21.77 -43.43
CA ARG A 862 28.38 -20.72 -42.88
C ARG A 862 27.32 -20.26 -43.89
N GLN A 863 27.73 -20.01 -45.14
CA GLN A 863 26.80 -19.64 -46.22
C GLN A 863 25.80 -20.75 -46.52
N LEU A 864 26.20 -22.03 -46.46
CA LEU A 864 25.29 -23.16 -46.63
C LEU A 864 24.17 -23.17 -45.58
N PHE A 865 24.49 -22.87 -44.31
CA PHE A 865 23.47 -22.75 -43.28
C PHE A 865 22.53 -21.58 -43.52
N GLN A 866 23.07 -20.43 -43.91
CA GLN A 866 22.31 -19.22 -44.24
C GLN A 866 21.36 -19.46 -45.42
N LEU A 867 21.79 -20.22 -46.42
CA LEU A 867 20.96 -20.67 -47.52
C LEU A 867 19.79 -21.54 -46.99
N PHE A 868 20.05 -22.51 -46.12
CA PHE A 868 18.99 -23.32 -45.51
C PHE A 868 18.02 -22.50 -44.65
N LEU A 869 18.50 -21.47 -43.94
CA LEU A 869 17.65 -20.52 -43.20
C LEU A 869 16.77 -19.68 -44.13
N THR A 870 17.31 -19.28 -45.28
CA THR A 870 16.56 -18.52 -46.30
C THR A 870 15.44 -19.39 -46.89
N TYR A 871 15.76 -20.63 -47.25
CA TYR A 871 14.82 -21.62 -47.78
C TYR A 871 14.21 -22.52 -46.69
N ARG A 872 13.98 -22.01 -45.48
CA ARG A 872 13.56 -22.79 -44.29
C ARG A 872 12.30 -23.65 -44.44
N ARG A 873 11.45 -23.34 -45.43
CA ARG A 873 10.20 -24.07 -45.71
C ARG A 873 10.31 -25.09 -46.85
N ALA A 874 11.51 -25.26 -47.42
CA ALA A 874 11.76 -26.13 -48.55
C ALA A 874 13.05 -26.92 -48.39
N THR A 875 13.14 -28.04 -49.09
CA THR A 875 14.40 -28.76 -49.30
C THR A 875 14.94 -28.44 -50.68
N LEU A 876 16.23 -28.17 -50.79
CA LEU A 876 16.93 -27.88 -52.04
C LEU A 876 17.63 -29.13 -52.55
N HIS A 877 17.62 -29.33 -53.87
CA HIS A 877 18.47 -30.34 -54.49
C HIS A 877 19.94 -29.92 -54.37
N ARG A 878 20.82 -30.91 -54.19
CA ARG A 878 22.27 -30.70 -54.13
C ARG A 878 22.79 -29.94 -55.35
N GLU A 879 22.28 -30.23 -56.54
CA GLU A 879 22.67 -29.52 -57.76
C GLU A 879 22.36 -28.02 -57.66
N GLN A 880 21.18 -27.64 -57.14
CA GLN A 880 20.78 -26.24 -56.92
C GLN A 880 21.66 -25.54 -55.87
N ILE A 881 21.98 -26.24 -54.77
CA ILE A 881 22.85 -25.69 -53.72
C ILE A 881 24.24 -25.42 -54.28
N VAL A 882 24.75 -26.35 -55.09
CA VAL A 882 26.07 -26.25 -55.70
C VAL A 882 26.12 -25.07 -56.68
N GLU A 883 25.12 -24.92 -57.53
CA GLU A 883 25.01 -23.80 -58.48
C GLU A 883 24.95 -22.44 -57.75
N MET A 884 24.19 -22.34 -56.66
CA MET A 884 24.06 -21.09 -55.89
C MET A 884 25.33 -20.71 -55.12
N LEU A 885 26.06 -21.69 -54.57
CA LEU A 885 27.19 -21.41 -53.68
C LEU A 885 28.56 -21.55 -54.35
N TRP A 886 28.69 -22.28 -55.45
CA TRP A 886 29.93 -22.47 -56.20
C TRP A 886 29.69 -22.37 -57.72
N PRO A 887 29.15 -21.24 -58.23
CA PRO A 887 28.80 -21.11 -59.65
C PRO A 887 30.00 -21.22 -60.60
N GLU A 888 31.22 -20.96 -60.10
CA GLU A 888 32.46 -20.94 -60.90
C GLU A 888 33.17 -22.30 -61.00
N LEU A 889 32.75 -23.31 -60.22
CA LEU A 889 33.40 -24.62 -60.19
C LEU A 889 32.69 -25.62 -61.12
N ASP A 890 33.45 -26.55 -61.70
CA ASP A 890 32.87 -27.69 -62.41
C ASP A 890 32.11 -28.63 -61.45
N PRO A 891 31.14 -29.43 -61.95
CA PRO A 891 30.24 -30.21 -61.11
C PRO A 891 30.92 -31.19 -60.15
N GLU A 892 32.06 -31.79 -60.52
CA GLU A 892 32.74 -32.78 -59.67
C GLU A 892 33.42 -32.11 -58.47
N ASN A 893 34.18 -31.04 -58.74
CA ASN A 893 34.84 -30.26 -57.68
C ASN A 893 33.83 -29.58 -56.76
N ALA A 894 32.75 -29.05 -57.33
CA ALA A 894 31.71 -28.38 -56.56
C ALA A 894 30.91 -29.35 -55.66
N GLN A 895 30.65 -30.58 -56.12
CA GLN A 895 30.07 -31.64 -55.27
C GLN A 895 31.00 -32.07 -54.14
N ARG A 896 32.32 -32.16 -54.40
CA ARG A 896 33.32 -32.47 -53.37
C ARG A 896 33.34 -31.38 -52.29
N ASP A 897 33.36 -30.11 -52.70
CA ASP A 897 33.38 -28.98 -51.79
C ASP A 897 32.07 -28.83 -50.99
N PHE A 898 30.92 -29.11 -51.62
CA PHE A 898 29.64 -29.21 -50.91
C PHE A 898 29.67 -30.25 -49.79
N LYS A 899 30.17 -31.47 -50.05
CA LYS A 899 30.27 -32.51 -49.01
C LYS A 899 31.13 -32.07 -47.84
N ILE A 900 32.24 -31.38 -48.11
CA ILE A 900 33.12 -30.86 -47.07
C ILE A 900 32.40 -29.76 -46.27
N ALA A 901 31.76 -28.79 -46.94
CA ALA A 901 31.01 -27.73 -46.30
C ALA A 901 29.85 -28.25 -45.44
N TYR A 902 29.10 -29.25 -45.93
CA TYR A 902 28.03 -29.92 -45.19
C TYR A 902 28.54 -30.61 -43.93
N ASN A 903 29.66 -31.33 -44.01
CA ASN A 903 30.24 -31.99 -42.84
C ASN A 903 30.73 -30.99 -41.79
N VAL A 904 31.32 -29.88 -42.23
CA VAL A 904 31.73 -28.77 -41.34
C VAL A 904 30.50 -28.13 -40.71
N LEU A 905 29.45 -27.85 -41.48
CA LEU A 905 28.17 -27.34 -40.99
C LEU A 905 27.62 -28.20 -39.85
N CYS A 906 27.42 -29.50 -40.09
CA CYS A 906 26.88 -30.41 -39.07
C CYS A 906 27.79 -30.49 -37.83
N ARG A 907 29.12 -30.44 -37.99
CA ARG A 907 30.05 -30.43 -36.85
C ARG A 907 29.99 -29.13 -36.04
N VAL A 908 29.72 -27.99 -36.68
CA VAL A 908 29.57 -26.70 -36.00
C VAL A 908 28.27 -26.66 -35.20
N LEU A 909 27.17 -27.13 -35.78
CA LEU A 909 25.86 -27.15 -35.11
C LEU A 909 25.74 -28.24 -34.04
N GLU A 910 26.45 -29.36 -34.23
CA GLU A 910 26.33 -30.55 -33.39
C GLU A 910 27.71 -31.23 -33.21
N PRO A 911 28.65 -30.62 -32.46
CA PRO A 911 30.02 -31.14 -32.29
C PRO A 911 30.07 -32.56 -31.71
N ASP A 912 29.14 -32.88 -30.80
CA ASP A 912 29.09 -34.16 -30.09
C ASP A 912 28.14 -35.18 -30.74
N ARG A 913 27.68 -34.92 -31.97
CA ARG A 913 26.77 -35.82 -32.68
C ARG A 913 27.42 -37.20 -32.89
N PRO A 914 26.77 -38.30 -32.48
CA PRO A 914 27.29 -39.64 -32.73
C PRO A 914 27.44 -39.95 -34.22
N ARG A 915 28.39 -40.84 -34.55
CA ARG A 915 28.62 -41.25 -35.94
C ARG A 915 27.39 -41.95 -36.50
N ASN A 916 27.07 -41.68 -37.76
CA ASN A 916 25.93 -42.24 -38.50
C ASN A 916 24.54 -41.85 -37.98
N THR A 917 24.44 -40.95 -36.99
CA THR A 917 23.15 -40.41 -36.54
C THR A 917 22.70 -39.25 -37.46
N PRO A 918 21.42 -39.18 -37.85
CA PRO A 918 20.90 -38.02 -38.58
C PRO A 918 21.13 -36.71 -37.80
N SER A 919 21.30 -35.60 -38.50
CA SER A 919 21.39 -34.28 -37.85
C SER A 919 20.03 -33.89 -37.26
N ALA A 920 20.04 -33.32 -36.05
CA ALA A 920 18.86 -32.78 -35.38
C ALA A 920 18.33 -31.51 -36.08
N TYR A 921 19.20 -30.77 -36.77
CA TYR A 921 18.85 -29.48 -37.39
C TYR A 921 18.77 -29.54 -38.91
N ILE A 922 19.57 -30.40 -39.56
CA ILE A 922 19.65 -30.48 -41.01
C ILE A 922 19.00 -31.79 -41.50
N LEU A 923 18.02 -31.66 -42.38
CA LEU A 923 17.43 -32.78 -43.09
C LEU A 923 18.31 -33.14 -44.29
N ARG A 924 18.58 -34.44 -44.44
CA ARG A 924 19.18 -35.03 -45.63
C ARG A 924 18.30 -36.18 -46.08
N ASP A 925 17.68 -36.02 -47.25
CA ASP A 925 16.86 -37.04 -47.90
C ASP A 925 17.37 -37.27 -49.33
N GLY A 926 18.16 -38.33 -49.53
CA GLY A 926 18.83 -38.61 -50.79
C GLY A 926 19.75 -37.45 -51.24
N SER A 927 19.38 -36.78 -52.34
CA SER A 927 20.06 -35.60 -52.88
C SER A 927 19.45 -34.27 -52.42
N ARG A 928 18.44 -34.28 -51.55
CA ARG A 928 17.76 -33.09 -51.02
C ARG A 928 18.27 -32.75 -49.62
N TYR A 929 18.45 -31.46 -49.37
CA TYR A 929 18.96 -30.92 -48.12
C TYR A 929 18.16 -29.68 -47.69
N GLY A 930 18.01 -29.47 -46.39
CA GLY A 930 17.33 -28.29 -45.85
C GLY A 930 17.31 -28.31 -44.32
N LEU A 931 16.57 -27.39 -43.70
CA LEU A 931 16.31 -27.47 -42.27
C LEU A 931 15.35 -28.62 -41.98
N ARG A 932 15.57 -29.32 -40.87
CA ARG A 932 14.67 -30.36 -40.41
C ARG A 932 13.36 -29.74 -39.93
N PRO A 933 12.19 -30.21 -40.43
CA PRO A 933 10.90 -29.82 -39.86
C PRO A 933 10.85 -30.18 -38.37
N GLY A 934 10.48 -29.22 -37.52
CA GLY A 934 10.48 -29.42 -36.06
C GLY A 934 11.87 -29.43 -35.41
N ALA A 935 12.91 -28.96 -36.10
CA ALA A 935 14.21 -28.69 -35.47
C ALA A 935 14.06 -27.68 -34.32
N ASP A 936 14.71 -27.94 -33.19
CA ASP A 936 14.64 -27.05 -32.03
C ASP A 936 15.48 -25.78 -32.27
N MET A 937 14.87 -24.78 -32.89
CA MET A 937 15.54 -23.55 -33.29
C MET A 937 14.67 -22.33 -33.00
N TRP A 938 15.24 -21.36 -32.29
CA TRP A 938 14.73 -20.00 -32.23
C TRP A 938 15.32 -19.18 -33.37
N PHE A 939 14.46 -18.48 -34.12
CA PHE A 939 14.88 -17.70 -35.28
C PHE A 939 14.22 -16.33 -35.27
N ASP A 940 15.02 -15.27 -35.22
CA ASP A 940 14.55 -13.89 -35.12
C ASP A 940 13.52 -13.51 -36.20
N THR A 941 13.75 -13.87 -37.47
CA THR A 941 12.81 -13.53 -38.56
C THR A 941 11.48 -14.29 -38.46
N ALA A 942 11.48 -15.51 -37.92
CA ALA A 942 10.24 -16.26 -37.71
C ALA A 942 9.40 -15.60 -36.60
N VAL A 943 10.05 -15.17 -35.51
CA VAL A 943 9.41 -14.44 -34.42
C VAL A 943 8.94 -13.06 -34.86
N PHE A 944 9.75 -12.35 -35.65
CA PHE A 944 9.39 -11.09 -36.30
C PHE A 944 8.13 -11.23 -37.17
N ASP A 945 8.11 -12.22 -38.06
CA ASP A 945 6.95 -12.52 -38.92
C ASP A 945 5.71 -12.84 -38.07
N GLN A 946 5.86 -13.61 -36.98
CA GLN A 946 4.75 -13.98 -36.10
C GLN A 946 4.20 -12.78 -35.33
N LEU A 947 5.07 -11.98 -34.69
CA LEU A 947 4.66 -10.79 -33.93
C LEU A 947 3.90 -9.79 -34.78
N ILE A 948 4.37 -9.51 -36.01
CA ILE A 948 3.66 -8.63 -36.95
C ILE A 948 2.30 -9.25 -37.31
N THR A 949 2.22 -10.55 -37.55
CA THR A 949 0.95 -11.20 -37.91
C THR A 949 -0.06 -11.13 -36.76
N THR A 950 0.39 -11.36 -35.51
CA THR A 950 -0.45 -11.21 -34.32
C THR A 950 -0.88 -9.75 -34.13
N ALA A 951 0.03 -8.80 -34.30
CA ALA A 951 -0.28 -7.37 -34.22
C ALA A 951 -1.31 -6.96 -35.28
N ASP A 952 -1.15 -7.41 -36.53
CA ASP A 952 -2.08 -7.15 -37.63
C ASP A 952 -3.49 -7.67 -37.33
N GLN A 953 -3.62 -8.84 -36.67
CA GLN A 953 -4.90 -9.40 -36.25
C GLN A 953 -5.55 -8.60 -35.10
N LEU A 954 -4.73 -8.09 -34.18
CA LEU A 954 -5.20 -7.32 -33.03
C LEU A 954 -5.50 -5.86 -33.37
N LEU A 955 -4.94 -5.31 -34.44
CA LEU A 955 -4.94 -3.88 -34.74
C LEU A 955 -6.33 -3.23 -34.70
N HIS A 956 -7.38 -3.94 -35.14
CA HIS A 956 -8.74 -3.41 -35.14
C HIS A 956 -9.52 -3.63 -33.83
N HIS A 957 -9.12 -4.63 -33.02
CA HIS A 957 -9.86 -5.05 -31.83
C HIS A 957 -9.22 -4.59 -30.52
N ASN A 958 -7.89 -4.53 -30.49
CA ASN A 958 -7.08 -4.09 -29.36
C ASN A 958 -5.81 -3.39 -29.87
N PRO A 959 -5.93 -2.10 -30.28
CA PRO A 959 -4.81 -1.34 -30.83
C PRO A 959 -3.62 -1.22 -29.88
N THR A 960 -3.85 -1.17 -28.56
CA THR A 960 -2.79 -1.09 -27.54
C THR A 960 -1.95 -2.37 -27.53
N ALA A 961 -2.60 -3.54 -27.44
CA ALA A 961 -1.89 -4.82 -27.50
C ALA A 961 -1.20 -5.04 -28.87
N ALA A 962 -1.83 -4.59 -29.97
CA ALA A 962 -1.19 -4.60 -31.29
C ALA A 962 0.09 -3.76 -31.32
N GLY A 963 0.06 -2.56 -30.71
CA GLY A 963 1.22 -1.68 -30.54
C GLY A 963 2.38 -2.37 -29.82
N GLU A 964 2.12 -3.04 -28.70
CA GLU A 964 3.14 -3.80 -27.95
C GLU A 964 3.77 -4.91 -28.80
N HIS A 965 2.98 -5.64 -29.59
CA HIS A 965 3.49 -6.67 -30.50
C HIS A 965 4.34 -6.09 -31.63
N TYR A 966 3.92 -4.97 -32.25
CA TYR A 966 4.75 -4.29 -33.25
C TYR A 966 6.06 -3.79 -32.64
N GLN A 967 6.04 -3.18 -31.47
CA GLN A 967 7.24 -2.67 -30.80
C GLN A 967 8.24 -3.80 -30.55
N ARG A 968 7.76 -4.96 -30.08
CA ARG A 968 8.60 -6.16 -29.90
C ARG A 968 9.14 -6.69 -31.23
N ALA A 969 8.39 -6.59 -32.32
CA ALA A 969 8.85 -7.00 -33.65
C ALA A 969 9.95 -6.06 -34.16
N LEU A 970 9.72 -4.75 -34.11
CA LEU A 970 10.70 -3.75 -34.56
C LEU A 970 12.02 -3.86 -33.78
N ALA A 971 11.97 -4.15 -32.48
CA ALA A 971 13.16 -4.37 -31.66
C ALA A 971 14.02 -5.58 -32.11
N LEU A 972 13.47 -6.54 -32.87
CA LEU A 972 14.23 -7.64 -33.46
C LEU A 972 14.94 -7.23 -34.77
N TYR A 973 14.48 -6.17 -35.44
CA TYR A 973 15.02 -5.73 -36.72
C TYR A 973 16.24 -4.82 -36.52
N MET A 974 17.41 -5.42 -36.27
CA MET A 974 18.65 -4.65 -36.05
C MET A 974 19.40 -4.28 -37.34
N GLY A 975 18.84 -4.58 -38.51
CA GLY A 975 19.42 -4.30 -39.82
C GLY A 975 18.91 -5.24 -40.91
N ALA A 976 19.42 -5.06 -42.13
CA ALA A 976 19.03 -5.86 -43.27
C ALA A 976 19.31 -7.36 -43.06
N TYR A 977 18.45 -8.22 -43.62
CA TYR A 977 18.62 -9.68 -43.56
C TYR A 977 19.99 -10.10 -44.14
N LEU A 978 20.79 -10.81 -43.32
CA LEU A 978 22.15 -11.26 -43.64
C LEU A 978 23.00 -10.10 -44.19
N GLN A 979 23.17 -9.05 -43.38
CA GLN A 979 23.78 -7.79 -43.79
C GLN A 979 25.22 -7.95 -44.31
N GLU A 980 25.96 -8.99 -43.89
CA GLU A 980 27.33 -9.24 -44.37
C GLU A 980 27.41 -9.68 -45.85
N TYR A 981 26.27 -10.02 -46.46
CA TYR A 981 26.19 -10.60 -47.80
C TYR A 981 25.19 -9.85 -48.70
N PRO A 982 25.37 -8.53 -48.94
CA PRO A 982 24.39 -7.71 -49.65
C PRO A 982 24.16 -8.16 -51.10
N TYR A 983 25.19 -8.73 -51.75
CA TYR A 983 25.16 -9.10 -53.17
C TYR A 983 24.80 -10.57 -53.45
N GLU A 984 24.54 -11.39 -52.44
CA GLU A 984 24.15 -12.78 -52.66
C GLU A 984 22.69 -12.86 -53.14
N GLU A 985 22.49 -13.25 -54.41
CA GLU A 985 21.18 -13.25 -55.06
C GLU A 985 20.15 -14.12 -54.34
N TRP A 986 20.58 -15.27 -53.81
CA TRP A 986 19.70 -16.22 -53.12
C TRP A 986 19.07 -15.65 -51.85
N ALA A 987 19.60 -14.56 -51.27
CA ALA A 987 19.05 -13.89 -50.08
C ALA A 987 18.19 -12.66 -50.42
N ASN A 988 18.25 -12.15 -51.66
CA ASN A 988 17.71 -10.84 -52.03
C ASN A 988 16.18 -10.76 -51.89
N GLN A 989 15.48 -11.82 -52.30
CA GLN A 989 14.02 -11.89 -52.19
C GLN A 989 13.56 -11.83 -50.73
N GLU A 990 14.20 -12.58 -49.83
CA GLU A 990 13.83 -12.62 -48.42
C GLU A 990 14.18 -11.30 -47.71
N ARG A 991 15.33 -10.68 -48.06
CA ARG A 991 15.70 -9.35 -47.57
C ARG A 991 14.67 -8.29 -47.95
N THR A 992 14.27 -8.26 -49.21
CA THR A 992 13.24 -7.32 -49.70
C THR A 992 11.90 -7.56 -49.00
N ARG A 993 11.49 -8.83 -48.86
CA ARG A 993 10.25 -9.20 -48.17
C ARG A 993 10.25 -8.70 -46.72
N LEU A 994 11.32 -8.95 -45.98
CA LEU A 994 11.44 -8.57 -44.56
C LEU A 994 11.51 -7.06 -44.38
N ASN A 995 12.25 -6.34 -45.24
CA ASN A 995 12.31 -4.88 -45.23
C ASN A 995 10.92 -4.27 -45.44
N ASN A 996 10.17 -4.76 -46.44
CA ASN A 996 8.81 -4.28 -46.70
C ASN A 996 7.85 -4.57 -45.53
N ARG A 997 8.03 -5.69 -44.81
CA ARG A 997 7.26 -5.97 -43.60
C ARG A 997 7.63 -5.03 -42.47
N TYR A 998 8.91 -4.73 -42.26
CA TYR A 998 9.38 -3.77 -41.27
C TYR A 998 8.77 -2.39 -41.51
N ILE A 999 8.91 -1.84 -42.73
CA ILE A 999 8.39 -0.51 -43.08
C ILE A 999 6.89 -0.41 -42.78
N ARG A 1000 6.10 -1.40 -43.22
CA ARG A 1000 4.66 -1.42 -42.96
C ARG A 1000 4.31 -1.56 -41.48
N ALA A 1001 5.04 -2.38 -40.73
CA ALA A 1001 4.82 -2.55 -39.29
C ALA A 1001 5.17 -1.29 -38.51
N ALA A 1002 6.28 -0.63 -38.87
CA ALA A 1002 6.70 0.64 -38.28
C ALA A 1002 5.68 1.75 -38.55
N GLU A 1003 5.16 1.86 -39.78
CA GLU A 1003 4.07 2.81 -40.09
C GLU A 1003 2.83 2.53 -39.23
N ARG A 1004 2.40 1.27 -39.12
CA ARG A 1004 1.22 0.89 -38.32
C ARG A 1004 1.42 1.17 -36.83
N LEU A 1005 2.60 0.88 -36.29
CA LEU A 1005 2.96 1.23 -34.92
C LEU A 1005 2.89 2.74 -34.70
N ALA A 1006 3.49 3.54 -35.60
CA ALA A 1006 3.48 4.99 -35.49
C ALA A 1006 2.06 5.56 -35.54
N ARG A 1007 1.16 5.02 -36.38
CA ARG A 1007 -0.26 5.39 -36.38
C ARG A 1007 -0.95 5.03 -35.07
N ALA A 1008 -0.71 3.83 -34.53
CA ALA A 1008 -1.31 3.38 -33.27
C ALA A 1008 -0.83 4.24 -32.08
N LEU A 1009 0.46 4.55 -32.02
CA LEU A 1009 1.03 5.44 -31.00
C LEU A 1009 0.46 6.86 -31.09
N LEU A 1010 0.32 7.39 -32.31
CA LEU A 1010 -0.29 8.70 -32.52
C LEU A 1010 -1.77 8.73 -32.06
N GLN A 1011 -2.53 7.65 -32.31
CA GLN A 1011 -3.92 7.52 -31.82
C GLN A 1011 -3.99 7.39 -30.30
N ALA A 1012 -2.98 6.78 -29.67
CA ALA A 1012 -2.87 6.67 -28.22
C ALA A 1012 -2.33 7.95 -27.55
N ASN A 1013 -2.15 9.05 -28.29
CA ASN A 1013 -1.50 10.30 -27.84
C ASN A 1013 -0.06 10.10 -27.34
N GLU A 1014 0.63 9.05 -27.77
CA GLU A 1014 2.07 8.83 -27.53
C GLU A 1014 2.91 9.49 -28.63
N THR A 1015 2.73 10.79 -28.80
CA THR A 1015 3.21 11.54 -29.97
C THR A 1015 4.74 11.52 -30.15
N GLU A 1016 5.51 11.60 -29.05
CA GLU A 1016 6.98 11.55 -29.11
C GLU A 1016 7.49 10.21 -29.66
N LYS A 1017 6.95 9.10 -29.16
CA LYS A 1017 7.32 7.76 -29.66
C LYS A 1017 6.90 7.56 -31.11
N ALA A 1018 5.75 8.09 -31.51
CA ALA A 1018 5.33 8.05 -32.92
C ALA A 1018 6.31 8.80 -33.84
N ILE A 1019 6.86 9.93 -33.38
CA ILE A 1019 7.89 10.69 -34.11
C ILE A 1019 9.17 9.87 -34.23
N GLU A 1020 9.67 9.27 -33.14
CA GLU A 1020 10.87 8.43 -33.15
C GLU A 1020 10.75 7.28 -34.17
N VAL A 1021 9.63 6.55 -34.14
CA VAL A 1021 9.37 5.44 -35.07
C VAL A 1021 9.33 5.93 -36.52
N CYS A 1022 8.72 7.08 -36.81
CA CYS A 1022 8.69 7.62 -38.16
C CYS A 1022 10.06 8.08 -38.65
N GLN A 1023 10.89 8.66 -37.79
CA GLN A 1023 12.25 9.05 -38.14
C GLN A 1023 13.12 7.84 -38.46
N GLU A 1024 13.01 6.77 -37.67
CA GLU A 1024 13.70 5.52 -37.95
C GLU A 1024 13.22 4.90 -39.27
N LEU A 1025 11.91 4.89 -39.52
CA LEU A 1025 11.33 4.43 -40.79
C LEU A 1025 11.88 5.21 -41.99
N LEU A 1026 11.92 6.54 -41.91
CA LEU A 1026 12.44 7.39 -42.99
C LEU A 1026 13.95 7.25 -43.22
N SER A 1027 14.70 6.74 -42.23
CA SER A 1027 16.10 6.37 -42.43
C SER A 1027 16.27 5.10 -43.28
N GLN A 1028 15.23 4.24 -43.34
CA GLN A 1028 15.19 3.04 -44.18
C GLN A 1028 14.60 3.32 -45.56
N ASP A 1029 13.54 4.12 -45.63
CA ASP A 1029 12.89 4.55 -46.87
C ASP A 1029 12.46 6.01 -46.77
N ASN A 1030 13.30 6.90 -47.30
CA ASN A 1030 13.08 8.35 -47.28
C ASN A 1030 11.97 8.82 -48.23
N CYS A 1031 11.39 7.91 -49.03
CA CYS A 1031 10.27 8.17 -49.92
C CYS A 1031 8.95 7.61 -49.39
N TRP A 1032 8.94 7.07 -48.17
CA TRP A 1032 7.72 6.54 -47.55
C TRP A 1032 6.80 7.67 -47.07
N GLU A 1033 6.01 8.19 -48.01
CA GLU A 1033 5.12 9.32 -47.82
C GLU A 1033 4.18 9.23 -46.59
N PRO A 1034 3.59 8.06 -46.24
CA PRO A 1034 2.77 7.92 -45.03
C PRO A 1034 3.46 8.31 -43.72
N ALA A 1035 4.77 8.12 -43.60
CA ALA A 1035 5.51 8.51 -42.40
C ALA A 1035 5.61 10.04 -42.26
N TYR A 1036 5.77 10.77 -43.37
CA TYR A 1036 5.69 12.23 -43.38
C TYR A 1036 4.31 12.73 -42.96
N GLN A 1037 3.24 12.09 -43.43
CA GLN A 1037 1.88 12.43 -43.01
C GLN A 1037 1.67 12.27 -41.49
N ILE A 1038 2.20 11.19 -40.91
CA ILE A 1038 2.14 10.94 -39.45
C ILE A 1038 2.95 12.01 -38.70
N LEU A 1039 4.17 12.32 -39.15
CA LEU A 1039 5.01 13.38 -38.56
C LEU A 1039 4.35 14.76 -38.62
N ILE A 1040 3.71 15.11 -39.74
CA ILE A 1040 2.92 16.33 -39.89
C ILE A 1040 1.82 16.39 -38.83
N ARG A 1041 1.00 15.32 -38.72
CA ARG A 1041 -0.08 15.25 -37.72
C ARG A 1041 0.44 15.31 -36.28
N ALA A 1042 1.54 14.61 -35.98
CA ALA A 1042 2.18 14.59 -34.67
C ALA A 1042 2.69 15.99 -34.24
N HIS A 1043 3.39 16.69 -35.13
CA HIS A 1043 3.87 18.04 -34.85
C HIS A 1043 2.74 19.07 -34.77
N THR A 1044 1.65 18.86 -35.51
CA THR A 1044 0.45 19.71 -35.42
C THR A 1044 -0.26 19.53 -34.06
N GLN A 1045 -0.46 18.30 -33.61
CA GLN A 1045 -1.06 17.99 -32.30
C GLN A 1045 -0.27 18.57 -31.11
N THR A 1046 1.05 18.66 -31.24
CA THR A 1046 1.94 19.25 -30.21
C THR A 1046 2.10 20.77 -30.34
N GLY A 1047 1.38 21.40 -31.28
CA GLY A 1047 1.39 22.85 -31.50
C GLY A 1047 2.61 23.38 -32.30
N ASN A 1048 3.50 22.50 -32.76
CA ASN A 1048 4.73 22.88 -33.48
C ASN A 1048 4.52 22.96 -35.01
N HIS A 1049 3.72 23.93 -35.44
CA HIS A 1049 3.34 24.14 -36.84
C HIS A 1049 4.56 24.41 -37.75
N THR A 1050 5.56 25.13 -37.24
CA THR A 1050 6.82 25.40 -37.98
C THR A 1050 7.53 24.11 -38.37
N GLN A 1051 7.58 23.13 -37.47
CA GLN A 1051 8.22 21.86 -37.75
C GLN A 1051 7.39 21.03 -38.73
N ALA A 1052 6.06 21.02 -38.61
CA ALA A 1052 5.17 20.32 -39.55
C ALA A 1052 5.35 20.84 -41.00
N ILE A 1053 5.48 22.16 -41.19
CA ILE A 1053 5.77 22.77 -42.49
C ILE A 1053 7.12 22.31 -43.06
N ARG A 1054 8.17 22.25 -42.22
CA ARG A 1054 9.50 21.76 -42.64
C ARG A 1054 9.45 20.30 -43.10
N ILE A 1055 8.73 19.45 -42.37
CA ILE A 1055 8.54 18.04 -42.71
C ILE A 1055 7.83 17.89 -44.06
N TYR A 1056 6.81 18.71 -44.36
CA TYR A 1056 6.17 18.71 -45.67
C TYR A 1056 7.15 19.06 -46.80
N HIS A 1057 7.94 20.12 -46.65
CA HIS A 1057 8.92 20.50 -47.68
C HIS A 1057 9.99 19.43 -47.88
N GLN A 1058 10.44 18.79 -46.80
CA GLN A 1058 11.37 17.66 -46.87
C GLN A 1058 10.77 16.47 -47.63
N CYS A 1059 9.48 16.17 -47.41
CA CYS A 1059 8.76 15.14 -48.16
C CYS A 1059 8.76 15.43 -49.67
N VAL A 1060 8.42 16.67 -50.05
CA VAL A 1060 8.40 17.12 -51.45
C VAL A 1060 9.78 16.98 -52.10
N GLU A 1061 10.83 17.44 -51.41
CA GLU A 1061 12.20 17.38 -51.92
C GLU A 1061 12.66 15.94 -52.15
N ASN A 1062 12.45 15.06 -51.17
CA ASN A 1062 12.87 13.65 -51.27
C ASN A 1062 12.11 12.90 -52.38
N LEU A 1063 10.77 13.05 -52.47
CA LEU A 1063 9.97 12.42 -53.53
C LEU A 1063 10.37 12.91 -54.92
N GLN A 1064 10.66 14.20 -55.07
CA GLN A 1064 11.07 14.78 -56.34
C GLN A 1064 12.49 14.33 -56.73
N HIS A 1065 13.41 14.23 -55.76
CA HIS A 1065 14.80 13.83 -56.00
C HIS A 1065 14.93 12.35 -56.40
N GLU A 1066 14.29 11.45 -55.64
CA GLU A 1066 14.48 10.00 -55.81
C GLU A 1066 13.52 9.38 -56.83
N LEU A 1067 12.27 9.85 -56.89
CA LEU A 1067 11.20 9.24 -57.69
C LEU A 1067 10.69 10.15 -58.82
N GLY A 1068 11.01 11.44 -58.80
CA GLY A 1068 10.55 12.41 -59.79
C GLY A 1068 9.03 12.67 -59.76
N VAL A 1069 8.39 12.44 -58.62
CA VAL A 1069 6.94 12.56 -58.44
C VAL A 1069 6.58 13.64 -57.41
N ASN A 1070 5.39 14.23 -57.57
CA ASN A 1070 4.81 15.14 -56.58
C ASN A 1070 4.17 14.35 -55.41
N PRO A 1071 4.03 14.96 -54.22
CA PRO A 1071 3.28 14.35 -53.13
C PRO A 1071 1.83 14.02 -53.49
N SER A 1072 1.27 13.03 -52.83
CA SER A 1072 -0.14 12.64 -52.92
C SER A 1072 -1.09 13.76 -52.49
N LEU A 1073 -2.34 13.68 -52.97
CA LEU A 1073 -3.40 14.62 -52.60
C LEU A 1073 -3.66 14.67 -51.09
N GLU A 1074 -3.50 13.56 -50.37
CA GLU A 1074 -3.67 13.52 -48.91
C GLU A 1074 -2.60 14.37 -48.21
N THR A 1075 -1.34 14.24 -48.62
CA THR A 1075 -0.22 15.02 -48.05
C THR A 1075 -0.35 16.52 -48.38
N ILE A 1076 -0.79 16.85 -49.59
CA ILE A 1076 -1.07 18.24 -49.99
C ILE A 1076 -2.22 18.81 -49.15
N SER A 1077 -3.28 18.03 -48.92
CA SER A 1077 -4.43 18.47 -48.12
C SER A 1077 -4.04 18.73 -46.66
N LEU A 1078 -3.22 17.85 -46.05
CA LEU A 1078 -2.69 18.06 -44.69
C LEU A 1078 -1.88 19.35 -44.58
N TYR A 1079 -1.11 19.69 -45.61
CA TYR A 1079 -0.37 20.95 -45.66
C TYR A 1079 -1.28 22.17 -45.83
N GLN A 1080 -2.35 22.05 -46.61
CA GLN A 1080 -3.34 23.14 -46.76
C GLN A 1080 -4.11 23.38 -45.46
N GLU A 1081 -4.51 22.32 -44.75
CA GLU A 1081 -5.14 22.42 -43.43
C GLU A 1081 -4.22 23.13 -42.42
N LEU A 1082 -2.94 22.76 -42.40
CA LEU A 1082 -1.89 23.41 -41.60
C LEU A 1082 -1.76 24.93 -41.84
N LEU A 1083 -1.96 25.38 -43.08
CA LEU A 1083 -1.89 26.80 -43.44
C LEU A 1083 -3.18 27.56 -43.09
N LEU A 1084 -4.31 26.86 -42.95
CA LEU A 1084 -5.60 27.43 -42.57
C LEU A 1084 -5.81 27.45 -41.04
N SER A 1085 -5.07 26.63 -40.30
CA SER A 1085 -5.10 26.55 -38.83
C SER A 1085 -4.08 27.47 -38.13
N ASN A 1086 -3.17 28.10 -38.88
CA ASN A 1086 -2.35 29.24 -38.44
C ASN A 1086 -3.10 30.55 -38.70
#